data_AF-A0A8H6MIL9-F1
#
_entry.id   AF-A0A8H6MIL9-F1
#
_cell.length_a   1.000
_cell.length_b   1.000
_cell.length_c   1.000
_cell.angle_alpha   90.00
_cell.angle_beta   90.00
_cell.angle_gamma   90.00
#
_symmetry.space_group_name_H-M   'P 1'
#
loop_
_entity.id
_entity.type
_entity.pdbx_description
1 polymer ?
#
loop_
_entity_poly.entity_id
_entity_poly.type
_entity_poly.pdbx_seq_one_letter_code
_entity_poly.pdbx_strand_id
1 'polypeptide(L)'
;MSSEDAAVFGAVAPPPAGPKPTSPGEGATCPVPGDDSQRPGVMNESSPAPARADDDEGWSQQEEAAEETTEEKPKKKVTAGERKRRYNRNRAIREARLREEEQIIVAEREAEEERRFEEERRFEEERRFEEERRFEEERRFEEERRVEGQRRAEEHRRAEDLKEADERRRAEDLRRRARDKLIEEHRAEEARKVAEIAKAKEERVRKEEARRKKEEQDRAAKAKAAEERAAKEREDFEKLVSSNLFLLSPDHIDDDSASRREWLRQKKENNEQNRYLDLLMTMVGIEEVKACVLGVKASIEAAFRRKEPLFDLDRLRLTVVGKSGTGKSAVLLLYERILEPLTCPCELTTEICSAEPPAAHSSSAVNTPLQLPDYSDDQLLKLLIRMMDQKGLRVQGGNGDPCLRVLVARASRGRESDDYRNVHQLRDEFNLALDRQALRRRDEMRLSRDNAAKLDRMLTREDILGSQPPAFRDGNTSYAQLQRLSGLFRVKEEVEELIDLVKTNQDLERRGEKPERRYLNRLFLGPPGTGKTTVAKLYGRIVAGLGLVSRRDVGFAQISDLIHNHVGKTEQNTAELLERAQGKVLIIDDAHILGLRDPDDKDDLRGQMVGTIVSKVSGSPDEDRCVILVGYKEAVEDVLRASDPGFQRRFPIEDALVFDGYSEDELLDIMESRLRRDGFEATGNGRNAVKNVLARMRGRPNFGNAADAEHTKLATAKVSGAPEGHRGGTGAAP
;
A
#
# COMPACT_ATOMS: atom_id res chain seq x y z
N MET A 1 42.04 34.44 -14.73
CA MET A 1 43.09 35.28 -14.12
C MET A 1 43.70 34.47 -12.98
N SER A 2 45.02 34.54 -12.81
CA SER A 2 45.85 34.01 -11.70
C SER A 2 45.40 32.70 -10.98
N SER A 3 46.03 31.54 -11.15
CA SER A 3 47.46 31.12 -10.96
C SER A 3 47.80 30.73 -9.51
N GLU A 4 48.89 29.96 -9.37
CA GLU A 4 49.57 29.53 -8.12
C GLU A 4 48.84 28.47 -7.23
N ASP A 5 49.54 27.48 -6.64
CA ASP A 5 50.86 26.93 -7.01
C ASP A 5 51.04 25.48 -6.50
N ALA A 6 52.20 24.86 -6.78
CA ALA A 6 52.41 23.41 -6.62
C ALA A 6 53.44 22.95 -5.56
N ALA A 7 53.15 21.76 -5.00
CA ALA A 7 54.08 20.67 -4.65
C ALA A 7 54.91 20.66 -3.34
N VAL A 8 55.42 19.44 -3.06
CA VAL A 8 56.48 19.01 -2.12
C VAL A 8 56.22 19.13 -0.60
N PHE A 9 55.92 17.99 0.03
CA PHE A 9 56.76 17.24 1.00
C PHE A 9 56.02 15.91 1.27
N GLY A 10 56.61 14.80 1.72
CA GLY A 10 57.96 14.55 2.22
C GLY A 10 57.86 13.54 3.38
N ALA A 11 58.30 12.30 3.18
CA ALA A 11 57.98 11.20 4.09
C ALA A 11 58.89 11.13 5.33
N VAL A 12 58.40 10.48 6.40
CA VAL A 12 59.15 9.52 7.25
C VAL A 12 58.15 8.71 8.10
N ALA A 13 58.45 7.44 8.39
CA ALA A 13 57.63 6.52 9.18
C ALA A 13 58.21 6.29 10.59
N PRO A 14 57.48 5.56 11.45
CA PRO A 14 58.12 4.41 12.09
C PRO A 14 57.29 3.10 11.98
N PRO A 15 57.94 1.91 12.03
CA PRO A 15 57.28 0.61 11.94
C PRO A 15 57.24 -0.08 13.36
N PRO A 16 57.17 -1.43 13.56
CA PRO A 16 56.04 -1.98 14.29
C PRO A 16 56.38 -2.90 15.49
N ALA A 17 55.37 -3.21 16.32
CA ALA A 17 55.41 -4.35 17.25
C ALA A 17 54.00 -4.94 17.48
N GLY A 18 53.91 -6.27 17.44
CA GLY A 18 52.83 -7.07 18.05
C GLY A 18 53.41 -7.93 19.18
N PRO A 19 52.75 -9.03 19.64
CA PRO A 19 51.53 -9.63 19.10
C PRO A 19 50.44 -9.99 20.15
N LYS A 20 49.39 -10.65 19.62
CA LYS A 20 48.42 -11.59 20.25
C LYS A 20 49.04 -12.49 21.36
N PRO A 21 48.25 -13.07 22.33
CA PRO A 21 47.15 -13.97 21.97
C PRO A 21 45.94 -14.24 22.93
N THR A 22 44.88 -14.78 22.31
CA THR A 22 43.89 -15.82 22.75
C THR A 22 43.29 -15.86 24.17
N SER A 23 41.94 -15.83 24.20
CA SER A 23 41.09 -16.69 25.05
C SER A 23 41.11 -18.15 24.53
N PRO A 24 41.01 -19.18 25.40
CA PRO A 24 39.72 -19.73 25.89
C PRO A 24 39.77 -20.09 27.41
N GLY A 25 38.77 -20.67 28.09
CA GLY A 25 37.37 -21.02 27.78
C GLY A 25 36.77 -22.04 28.80
N GLU A 26 35.45 -22.30 28.71
CA GLU A 26 34.69 -23.44 29.29
C GLU A 26 34.54 -23.59 30.83
N GLY A 27 33.57 -24.45 31.25
CA GLY A 27 33.22 -24.79 32.66
C GLY A 27 32.10 -23.92 33.29
N ALA A 28 30.82 -24.28 33.45
CA ALA A 28 30.04 -25.52 33.59
C ALA A 28 29.64 -25.91 35.04
N THR A 29 28.33 -25.74 35.34
CA THR A 29 27.50 -26.45 36.36
C THR A 29 27.79 -26.35 37.88
N CYS A 30 26.71 -26.36 38.68
CA CYS A 30 26.68 -26.41 40.16
C CYS A 30 26.94 -27.85 40.69
N PRO A 31 27.28 -28.06 41.99
CA PRO A 31 26.26 -28.08 43.06
C PRO A 31 26.71 -27.62 44.48
N VAL A 32 25.81 -27.77 45.46
CA VAL A 32 25.93 -27.69 46.95
C VAL A 32 26.51 -29.02 47.55
N PRO A 33 26.73 -29.24 48.88
CA PRO A 33 26.60 -28.40 50.12
C PRO A 33 27.81 -28.51 51.11
N GLY A 34 27.64 -28.02 52.36
CA GLY A 34 28.48 -28.34 53.56
C GLY A 34 29.64 -27.36 53.82
N ASP A 35 29.86 -26.68 54.95
CA ASP A 35 29.54 -26.80 56.40
C ASP A 35 30.71 -27.31 57.29
N ASP A 36 30.71 -26.84 58.54
CA ASP A 36 31.50 -27.21 59.74
C ASP A 36 33.01 -26.87 59.87
N SER A 37 33.24 -25.72 60.54
CA SER A 37 34.10 -25.57 61.74
C SER A 37 35.63 -25.37 61.64
N GLN A 38 36.06 -24.24 62.24
CA GLN A 38 36.98 -24.15 63.38
C GLN A 38 36.99 -22.70 63.88
N ARG A 39 36.94 -22.31 65.15
CA ARG A 39 36.37 -22.72 66.46
C ARG A 39 36.97 -21.70 67.47
N PRO A 40 36.44 -21.51 68.70
CA PRO A 40 36.78 -20.34 69.53
C PRO A 40 37.54 -20.66 70.85
N GLY A 41 38.11 -19.63 71.49
CA GLY A 41 38.34 -19.59 72.95
C GLY A 41 39.19 -18.41 73.45
N VAL A 42 38.69 -17.48 74.28
CA VAL A 42 38.55 -17.36 75.77
C VAL A 42 39.82 -16.94 76.56
N MET A 43 39.64 -16.02 77.52
CA MET A 43 40.51 -15.60 78.64
C MET A 43 41.68 -14.62 78.31
N ASN A 44 42.10 -13.69 79.19
CA ASN A 44 41.68 -13.43 80.59
C ASN A 44 41.78 -11.93 81.03
N GLU A 45 41.03 -11.56 82.09
CA GLU A 45 41.31 -10.59 83.21
C GLU A 45 42.04 -9.22 82.96
N SER A 46 41.75 -8.09 83.65
CA SER A 46 41.02 -7.84 84.93
C SER A 46 40.64 -6.34 85.16
N SER A 47 39.61 -6.11 86.00
CA SER A 47 39.36 -5.05 87.03
C SER A 47 39.71 -3.55 86.85
N PRO A 48 39.06 -2.59 87.56
CA PRO A 48 38.14 -2.70 88.73
C PRO A 48 36.74 -2.06 88.49
N ALA A 49 36.08 -1.48 89.52
CA ALA A 49 34.65 -1.07 89.52
C ALA A 49 34.32 0.19 90.38
N PRO A 50 33.17 0.90 90.13
CA PRO A 50 32.67 2.05 90.90
C PRO A 50 31.78 1.67 92.12
N ALA A 51 31.48 2.62 93.02
CA ALA A 51 30.73 2.40 94.28
C ALA A 51 29.79 3.55 94.73
N ARG A 52 29.04 3.35 95.83
CA ARG A 52 27.96 4.18 96.46
C ARG A 52 28.17 4.29 98.00
N ALA A 53 27.21 4.88 98.74
CA ALA A 53 27.15 5.24 100.18
C ALA A 53 27.72 6.66 100.44
N ASP A 54 26.99 7.69 100.90
CA ASP A 54 25.70 7.81 101.64
C ASP A 54 25.83 7.36 103.15
N ASP A 55 25.29 8.01 104.21
CA ASP A 55 24.21 9.02 104.37
C ASP A 55 24.66 10.49 104.71
N ASP A 56 24.49 11.20 105.86
CA ASP A 56 24.23 10.96 107.33
C ASP A 56 23.59 12.22 108.05
N GLU A 57 23.43 12.28 109.39
CA GLU A 57 22.63 13.25 110.23
C GLU A 57 23.39 14.49 110.86
N GLY A 58 22.81 15.49 111.59
CA GLY A 58 21.51 15.61 112.30
C GLY A 58 21.08 17.03 112.79
N TRP A 59 20.30 17.13 113.90
CA TRP A 59 19.29 18.20 114.19
C TRP A 59 19.34 18.88 115.61
N SER A 60 18.41 19.85 115.84
CA SER A 60 17.90 20.45 117.12
C SER A 60 18.63 21.72 117.69
N GLN A 61 17.98 22.89 117.87
CA GLN A 61 17.12 23.42 118.99
C GLN A 61 17.93 23.92 120.23
N GLN A 62 17.49 24.86 121.12
CA GLN A 62 16.14 25.35 121.50
C GLN A 62 16.15 26.73 122.26
N GLU A 63 15.06 27.50 122.14
CA GLU A 63 14.38 28.42 123.13
C GLU A 63 15.06 29.52 124.00
N GLU A 64 14.19 30.24 124.72
CA GLU A 64 14.29 31.56 125.38
C GLU A 64 14.90 31.57 126.80
N ALA A 65 15.33 32.75 127.27
CA ALA A 65 15.03 33.28 128.61
C ALA A 65 15.47 34.76 128.77
N ALA A 66 14.92 35.47 129.74
CA ALA A 66 15.34 36.81 130.16
C ALA A 66 15.38 36.92 131.69
N GLU A 67 16.25 37.76 132.27
CA GLU A 67 16.11 38.19 133.66
C GLU A 67 16.78 39.56 133.95
N GLU A 68 16.38 40.18 135.06
CA GLU A 68 16.71 41.55 135.49
C GLU A 68 17.24 41.53 136.93
N THR A 69 18.35 42.22 137.23
CA THR A 69 18.81 42.40 138.63
C THR A 69 19.29 43.82 138.93
N THR A 70 18.66 44.43 139.93
CA THR A 70 18.97 45.77 140.47
C THR A 70 20.01 45.73 141.60
N GLU A 71 20.74 46.83 141.83
CA GLU A 71 21.48 47.06 143.09
C GLU A 71 21.25 48.47 143.67
N GLU A 72 20.87 48.57 144.95
CA GLU A 72 20.52 49.83 145.62
C GLU A 72 21.70 50.53 146.32
N LYS A 73 21.60 51.86 146.49
CA LYS A 73 22.45 52.64 147.43
C LYS A 73 21.60 53.52 148.38
N PRO A 74 21.90 53.54 149.70
CA PRO A 74 21.00 54.09 150.71
C PRO A 74 20.98 55.63 150.78
N LYS A 75 19.81 56.18 151.13
CA LYS A 75 19.49 57.62 151.08
C LYS A 75 19.59 58.28 152.47
N LYS A 76 20.49 59.27 152.64
CA LYS A 76 20.46 60.17 153.82
C LYS A 76 19.39 61.27 153.65
N LYS A 77 18.72 61.66 154.74
CA LYS A 77 17.63 62.65 154.75
C LYS A 77 18.18 64.08 154.56
N VAL A 78 17.52 64.91 153.74
CA VAL A 78 17.95 66.28 153.35
C VAL A 78 16.78 67.26 153.51
N THR A 79 17.07 68.49 153.95
CA THR A 79 16.06 69.44 154.50
C THR A 79 15.29 70.22 153.43
N ALA A 80 14.17 70.85 153.83
CA ALA A 80 13.20 71.45 152.91
C ALA A 80 13.76 72.63 152.09
N GLY A 81 14.64 73.47 152.65
CA GLY A 81 15.25 74.59 151.93
C GLY A 81 16.22 74.12 150.84
N GLU A 82 16.99 73.07 151.12
CA GLU A 82 17.92 72.46 150.17
C GLU A 82 17.17 71.81 149.00
N ARG A 83 16.00 71.21 149.23
CA ARG A 83 15.18 70.60 148.17
C ARG A 83 14.86 71.57 147.03
N LYS A 84 14.54 72.84 147.31
CA LYS A 84 14.19 73.81 146.26
C LYS A 84 15.41 74.26 145.44
N ARG A 85 16.57 74.48 146.08
CA ARG A 85 17.83 74.77 145.36
C ARG A 85 18.33 73.56 144.57
N ARG A 86 18.20 72.34 145.13
CA ARG A 86 18.55 71.08 144.46
C ARG A 86 17.61 70.78 143.28
N TYR A 87 16.32 71.08 143.39
CA TYR A 87 15.35 70.95 142.30
C TYR A 87 15.72 71.87 141.13
N ASN A 88 15.96 73.17 141.37
CA ASN A 88 16.34 74.10 140.30
C ASN A 88 17.71 73.75 139.67
N ARG A 89 18.71 73.35 140.48
CA ARG A 89 20.01 72.92 139.97
C ARG A 89 19.90 71.64 139.13
N ASN A 90 19.19 70.62 139.63
CA ASN A 90 18.98 69.37 138.90
C ASN A 90 18.16 69.59 137.63
N ARG A 91 17.20 70.51 137.63
CA ARG A 91 16.43 70.91 136.44
C ARG A 91 17.36 71.50 135.37
N ALA A 92 18.20 72.47 135.73
CA ALA A 92 19.16 73.05 134.79
C ALA A 92 20.17 72.02 134.25
N ILE A 93 20.66 71.12 135.09
CA ILE A 93 21.55 70.02 134.65
C ILE A 93 20.82 69.05 133.69
N ARG A 94 19.53 68.79 133.91
CA ARG A 94 18.73 67.90 133.04
C ARG A 94 18.38 68.57 131.71
N GLU A 95 18.08 69.87 131.72
CA GLU A 95 17.88 70.70 130.52
C GLU A 95 19.19 70.98 129.76
N ALA A 96 20.35 70.83 130.40
CA ALA A 96 21.65 70.83 129.72
C ALA A 96 21.94 69.45 129.08
N ARG A 97 21.84 68.37 129.87
CA ARG A 97 22.03 67.00 129.36
C ARG A 97 21.12 66.65 128.20
N LEU A 98 19.84 67.00 128.27
CA LEU A 98 18.92 66.74 127.15
C LEU A 98 19.39 67.40 125.85
N ARG A 99 20.05 68.57 125.90
CA ARG A 99 20.62 69.22 124.71
C ARG A 99 21.93 68.59 124.25
N GLU A 100 22.77 68.10 125.17
CA GLU A 100 23.97 67.33 124.81
C GLU A 100 23.59 65.97 124.20
N GLU A 101 22.60 65.28 124.78
CA GLU A 101 22.02 64.03 124.29
C GLU A 101 21.31 64.24 122.93
N GLU A 102 20.53 65.31 122.76
CA GLU A 102 19.95 65.72 121.45
C GLU A 102 21.03 66.03 120.40
N GLN A 103 22.11 66.74 120.76
CA GLN A 103 23.20 67.05 119.83
C GLN A 103 24.01 65.81 119.43
N ILE A 104 24.24 64.88 120.35
CA ILE A 104 24.88 63.58 120.04
C ILE A 104 23.99 62.75 119.11
N ILE A 105 22.68 62.68 119.38
CA ILE A 105 21.73 61.93 118.52
C ILE A 105 21.62 62.54 117.12
N VAL A 106 21.72 63.86 116.98
CA VAL A 106 21.77 64.52 115.65
C VAL A 106 23.09 64.21 114.95
N ALA A 107 24.24 64.36 115.61
CA ALA A 107 25.55 64.08 115.01
C ALA A 107 25.75 62.59 114.65
N GLU A 108 25.22 61.65 115.44
CA GLU A 108 25.23 60.22 115.12
C GLU A 108 24.34 59.90 113.92
N ARG A 109 23.20 60.59 113.76
CA ARG A 109 22.34 60.46 112.57
C ARG A 109 22.98 61.04 111.33
N GLU A 110 23.53 62.24 111.40
CA GLU A 110 24.26 62.86 110.29
C GLU A 110 25.43 61.96 109.85
N ALA A 111 26.17 61.39 110.81
CA ALA A 111 27.24 60.43 110.52
C ALA A 111 26.74 59.05 110.03
N GLU A 112 25.55 58.58 110.41
CA GLU A 112 24.93 57.40 109.78
C GLU A 112 24.45 57.69 108.35
N GLU A 113 23.85 58.85 108.11
CA GLU A 113 23.36 59.27 106.79
C GLU A 113 24.52 59.48 105.80
N GLU A 114 25.63 60.10 106.22
CA GLU A 114 26.85 60.18 105.41
C GLU A 114 27.44 58.80 105.09
N ARG A 115 27.52 57.88 106.06
CA ARG A 115 28.03 56.52 105.83
C ARG A 115 27.14 55.71 104.90
N ARG A 116 25.81 55.78 105.07
CA ARG A 116 24.84 55.16 104.14
C ARG A 116 25.00 55.73 102.73
N PHE A 117 25.19 57.05 102.60
CA PHE A 117 25.39 57.70 101.30
C PHE A 117 26.73 57.33 100.64
N GLU A 118 27.81 57.14 101.41
CA GLU A 118 29.07 56.58 100.87
C GLU A 118 28.93 55.11 100.47
N GLU A 119 28.26 54.27 101.25
CA GLU A 119 28.02 52.87 100.91
C GLU A 119 27.13 52.72 99.67
N GLU A 120 26.04 53.50 99.59
CA GLU A 120 25.13 53.54 98.44
C GLU A 120 25.83 54.06 97.19
N ARG A 121 26.69 55.08 97.31
CA ARG A 121 27.55 55.54 96.19
C ARG A 121 28.55 54.50 95.73
N ARG A 122 29.22 53.80 96.65
CA ARG A 122 30.15 52.71 96.28
C ARG A 122 29.41 51.58 95.57
N PHE A 123 28.21 51.24 96.04
CA PHE A 123 27.36 50.23 95.41
C PHE A 123 26.85 50.66 94.03
N GLU A 124 26.52 51.95 93.83
CA GLU A 124 26.25 52.49 92.49
C GLU A 124 27.49 52.48 91.58
N GLU A 125 28.67 52.86 92.09
CA GLU A 125 29.91 52.90 91.30
C GLU A 125 30.37 51.48 90.91
N GLU A 126 30.28 50.49 91.81
CA GLU A 126 30.50 49.07 91.49
C GLU A 126 29.45 48.52 90.51
N ARG A 127 28.16 48.85 90.70
CA ARG A 127 27.11 48.43 89.75
C ARG A 127 27.30 49.01 88.36
N ARG A 128 27.67 50.29 88.23
CA ARG A 128 27.98 50.90 86.93
C ARG A 128 29.16 50.21 86.29
N PHE A 129 30.20 49.85 87.06
CA PHE A 129 31.36 49.12 86.54
C PHE A 129 31.01 47.68 86.11
N GLU A 130 30.14 46.97 86.83
CA GLU A 130 29.61 45.69 86.37
C GLU A 130 28.72 45.83 85.13
N GLU A 131 27.84 46.83 85.06
CA GLU A 131 26.94 47.08 83.93
C GLU A 131 27.74 47.47 82.67
N GLU A 132 28.78 48.32 82.79
CA GLU A 132 29.73 48.61 81.71
C GLU A 132 30.53 47.38 81.28
N ARG A 133 31.03 46.57 82.22
CA ARG A 133 31.74 45.33 81.89
C ARG A 133 30.87 44.31 81.18
N ARG A 134 29.64 44.10 81.63
CA ARG A 134 28.66 43.23 80.96
C ARG A 134 28.37 43.74 79.55
N PHE A 135 28.25 45.06 79.36
CA PHE A 135 28.04 45.66 78.04
C PHE A 135 29.27 45.56 77.12
N GLU A 136 30.51 45.65 77.63
CA GLU A 136 31.72 45.34 76.86
C GLU A 136 31.82 43.86 76.49
N GLU A 137 31.56 42.96 77.43
CA GLU A 137 31.62 41.50 77.22
C GLU A 137 30.53 41.06 76.21
N GLU A 138 29.32 41.61 76.30
CA GLU A 138 28.22 41.39 75.35
C GLU A 138 28.53 41.98 73.96
N ARG A 139 29.11 43.19 73.88
CA ARG A 139 29.52 43.78 72.58
C ARG A 139 30.65 43.00 71.93
N ARG A 140 31.63 42.49 72.69
CA ARG A 140 32.70 41.61 72.16
C ARG A 140 32.09 40.32 71.63
N PHE A 141 31.16 39.70 72.35
CA PHE A 141 30.47 38.49 71.93
C PHE A 141 29.58 38.73 70.68
N GLU A 142 28.91 39.88 70.57
CA GLU A 142 28.16 40.24 69.36
C GLU A 142 29.08 40.50 68.16
N GLU A 143 30.22 41.17 68.36
CA GLU A 143 31.21 41.40 67.30
C GLU A 143 31.87 40.09 66.83
N GLU A 144 32.26 39.21 67.75
CA GLU A 144 32.74 37.85 67.42
C GLU A 144 31.68 37.04 66.67
N ARG A 145 30.40 37.08 67.10
CA ARG A 145 29.30 36.43 66.37
C ARG A 145 29.05 37.04 65.00
N ARG A 146 29.27 38.35 64.81
CA ARG A 146 29.24 39.02 63.51
C ARG A 146 30.39 38.54 62.62
N VAL A 147 31.61 38.50 63.13
CA VAL A 147 32.80 38.08 62.38
C VAL A 147 32.73 36.60 62.03
N GLU A 148 32.35 35.73 62.96
CA GLU A 148 32.17 34.31 62.66
C GLU A 148 30.96 34.06 61.74
N GLY A 149 29.86 34.80 61.90
CA GLY A 149 28.73 34.77 60.98
C GLY A 149 29.14 35.16 59.55
N GLN A 150 29.96 36.19 59.40
CA GLN A 150 30.55 36.58 58.11
C GLN A 150 31.49 35.50 57.57
N ARG A 151 32.37 34.93 58.41
CA ARG A 151 33.32 33.88 58.01
C ARG A 151 32.59 32.62 57.54
N ARG A 152 31.59 32.14 58.29
CA ARG A 152 30.73 31.00 57.91
C ARG A 152 29.92 31.29 56.64
N ALA A 153 29.43 32.52 56.45
CA ALA A 153 28.75 32.93 55.22
C ALA A 153 29.69 33.10 54.01
N GLU A 154 30.98 33.33 54.22
CA GLU A 154 31.99 33.32 53.15
C GLU A 154 32.47 31.89 52.85
N GLU A 155 32.70 31.06 53.86
CA GLU A 155 32.96 29.62 53.73
C GLU A 155 31.83 28.91 52.97
N HIS A 156 30.56 29.23 53.27
CA HIS A 156 29.42 28.68 52.54
C HIS A 156 29.41 29.10 51.07
N ARG A 157 29.59 30.39 50.77
CA ARG A 157 29.66 30.89 49.39
C ARG A 157 30.82 30.27 48.61
N ARG A 158 32.02 30.24 49.18
CA ARG A 158 33.19 29.56 48.57
C ARG A 158 32.92 28.06 48.34
N ALA A 159 32.16 27.39 49.21
CA ALA A 159 31.76 25.99 49.04
C ALA A 159 30.66 25.81 47.98
N GLU A 160 29.78 26.78 47.79
CA GLU A 160 28.80 26.80 46.69
C GLU A 160 29.45 27.13 45.35
N ASP A 161 30.33 28.13 45.28
CA ASP A 161 31.15 28.45 44.11
C ASP A 161 31.96 27.22 43.64
N LEU A 162 32.53 26.47 44.60
CA LEU A 162 33.28 25.25 44.31
C LEU A 162 32.37 24.11 43.80
N LYS A 163 31.17 23.93 44.39
CA LYS A 163 30.18 22.96 43.90
C LYS A 163 29.72 23.32 42.49
N GLU A 164 29.40 24.60 42.22
CA GLU A 164 28.94 25.04 40.90
C GLU A 164 30.06 24.91 39.86
N ALA A 165 31.32 25.18 40.22
CA ALA A 165 32.46 24.92 39.36
C ALA A 165 32.63 23.43 39.03
N ASP A 166 32.44 22.54 40.01
CA ASP A 166 32.53 21.09 39.81
C ASP A 166 31.34 20.53 39.01
N GLU A 167 30.13 21.05 39.22
CA GLU A 167 28.94 20.73 38.43
C GLU A 167 29.05 21.23 36.99
N ARG A 168 29.55 22.45 36.77
CA ARG A 168 29.87 22.99 35.43
C ARG A 168 30.89 22.10 34.72
N ARG A 169 31.95 21.65 35.40
CA ARG A 169 32.94 20.70 34.85
C ARG A 169 32.31 19.35 34.50
N ARG A 170 31.52 18.76 35.40
CA ARG A 170 30.81 17.49 35.14
C ARG A 170 29.82 17.61 33.99
N ALA A 171 29.11 18.73 33.87
CA ALA A 171 28.21 19.01 32.77
C ALA A 171 28.95 19.21 31.43
N GLU A 172 30.13 19.84 31.45
CA GLU A 172 30.99 19.97 30.26
C GLU A 172 31.58 18.62 29.82
N ASP A 173 32.06 17.80 30.75
CA ASP A 173 32.51 16.42 30.48
C ASP A 173 31.38 15.54 29.94
N LEU A 174 30.16 15.66 30.48
CA LEU A 174 28.99 14.95 29.95
C LEU A 174 28.62 15.44 28.53
N ARG A 175 28.66 16.74 28.27
CA ARG A 175 28.44 17.32 26.93
C ARG A 175 29.52 16.89 25.94
N ARG A 176 30.77 16.78 26.39
CA ARG A 176 31.90 16.28 25.59
C ARG A 176 31.70 14.80 25.25
N ARG A 177 31.47 13.94 26.25
CA ARG A 177 31.18 12.51 26.04
C ARG A 177 29.95 12.26 25.17
N ALA A 178 28.92 13.11 25.26
CA ALA A 178 27.75 13.05 24.39
C ALA A 178 28.09 13.44 22.94
N ARG A 179 28.90 14.49 22.74
CA ARG A 179 29.40 14.90 21.41
C ARG A 179 30.29 13.82 20.78
N ASP A 180 31.21 13.26 21.57
CA ASP A 180 32.13 12.21 21.12
C ASP A 180 31.36 10.92 20.75
N LYS A 181 30.31 10.57 21.52
CA LYS A 181 29.37 9.50 21.13
C LYS A 181 28.64 9.79 19.82
N LEU A 182 28.06 10.99 19.66
CA LEU A 182 27.36 11.37 18.42
C LEU A 182 28.29 11.33 17.20
N ILE A 183 29.59 11.66 17.37
CA ILE A 183 30.60 11.57 16.31
C ILE A 183 30.88 10.10 15.95
N GLU A 184 31.04 9.20 16.92
CA GLU A 184 31.24 7.77 16.66
C GLU A 184 29.97 7.08 16.14
N GLU A 185 28.78 7.49 16.58
CA GLU A 185 27.50 7.03 16.05
C GLU A 185 27.32 7.47 14.59
N HIS A 186 27.63 8.73 14.25
CA HIS A 186 27.63 9.23 12.87
C HIS A 186 28.64 8.48 11.99
N ARG A 187 29.88 8.28 12.46
CA ARG A 187 30.91 7.51 11.75
C ARG A 187 30.50 6.06 11.53
N ALA A 188 29.86 5.43 12.51
CA ALA A 188 29.34 4.08 12.40
C ALA A 188 28.16 4.01 11.41
N GLU A 189 27.32 5.05 11.34
CA GLU A 189 26.22 5.16 10.38
C GLU A 189 26.74 5.41 8.95
N GLU A 190 27.74 6.27 8.77
CA GLU A 190 28.44 6.48 7.49
C GLU A 190 29.14 5.20 7.02
N ALA A 191 29.84 4.49 7.91
CA ALA A 191 30.46 3.21 7.59
C ALA A 191 29.42 2.14 7.19
N ARG A 192 28.24 2.12 7.85
CA ARG A 192 27.11 1.27 7.46
C ARG A 192 26.58 1.66 6.07
N LYS A 193 26.33 2.94 5.81
CA LYS A 193 25.88 3.45 4.49
C LYS A 193 26.88 3.10 3.38
N VAL A 194 28.18 3.26 3.62
CA VAL A 194 29.23 2.89 2.65
C VAL A 194 29.26 1.38 2.40
N ALA A 195 29.14 0.55 3.45
CA ALA A 195 29.08 -0.91 3.32
C ALA A 195 27.80 -1.41 2.64
N GLU A 196 26.67 -0.72 2.85
CA GLU A 196 25.40 -0.97 2.18
C GLU A 196 25.47 -0.58 0.70
N ILE A 197 26.02 0.59 0.36
CA ILE A 197 26.29 1.01 -1.01
C ILE A 197 27.26 0.03 -1.72
N ALA A 198 28.25 -0.50 -1.02
CA ALA A 198 29.16 -1.52 -1.56
C ALA A 198 28.40 -2.82 -1.89
N LYS A 199 27.62 -3.36 -0.94
CA LYS A 199 26.78 -4.55 -1.15
C LYS A 199 25.75 -4.33 -2.26
N ALA A 200 25.11 -3.16 -2.32
CA ALA A 200 24.16 -2.82 -3.37
C ALA A 200 24.82 -2.70 -4.76
N LYS A 201 26.11 -2.30 -4.83
CA LYS A 201 26.89 -2.34 -6.08
C LYS A 201 27.23 -3.77 -6.50
N GLU A 202 27.71 -4.62 -5.59
CA GLU A 202 27.97 -6.04 -5.87
C GLU A 202 26.70 -6.78 -6.29
N GLU A 203 25.59 -6.53 -5.59
CA GLU A 203 24.29 -7.12 -5.92
C GLU A 203 23.74 -6.57 -7.25
N ARG A 204 23.95 -5.29 -7.57
CA ARG A 204 23.64 -4.74 -8.90
C ARG A 204 24.45 -5.39 -10.02
N VAL A 205 25.76 -5.60 -9.84
CA VAL A 205 26.59 -6.32 -10.82
C VAL A 205 26.09 -7.76 -11.00
N ARG A 206 25.84 -8.47 -9.89
CA ARG A 206 25.31 -9.84 -9.93
C ARG A 206 23.91 -9.94 -10.55
N LYS A 207 23.03 -8.94 -10.29
CA LYS A 207 21.70 -8.82 -10.92
C LYS A 207 21.81 -8.49 -12.40
N GLU A 208 22.77 -7.67 -12.83
CA GLU A 208 23.00 -7.33 -14.24
C GLU A 208 23.60 -8.50 -15.03
N GLU A 209 24.53 -9.28 -14.45
CA GLU A 209 24.99 -10.54 -15.04
C GLU A 209 23.87 -11.57 -15.13
N ALA A 210 23.05 -11.71 -14.08
CA ALA A 210 21.88 -12.58 -14.09
C ALA A 210 20.83 -12.09 -15.12
N ARG A 211 20.64 -10.77 -15.27
CA ARG A 211 19.75 -10.18 -16.27
C ARG A 211 20.25 -10.47 -17.68
N ARG A 212 21.55 -10.30 -17.97
CA ARG A 212 22.14 -10.66 -19.27
C ARG A 212 21.97 -12.14 -19.60
N LYS A 213 22.28 -13.03 -18.65
CA LYS A 213 22.07 -14.49 -18.80
C LYS A 213 20.59 -14.83 -18.97
N LYS A 214 19.68 -14.12 -18.28
CA LYS A 214 18.23 -14.31 -18.45
C LYS A 214 17.73 -13.74 -19.78
N GLU A 215 18.21 -12.59 -20.25
CA GLU A 215 17.85 -12.03 -21.56
C GLU A 215 18.37 -12.90 -22.70
N GLU A 216 19.54 -13.51 -22.55
CA GLU A 216 20.09 -14.51 -23.45
C GLU A 216 19.23 -15.79 -23.44
N GLN A 217 18.86 -16.30 -22.25
CA GLN A 217 17.94 -17.43 -22.11
C GLN A 217 16.52 -17.15 -22.61
N ASP A 218 15.97 -15.96 -22.38
CA ASP A 218 14.65 -15.53 -22.83
C ASP A 218 14.64 -15.27 -24.34
N ARG A 219 15.76 -14.81 -24.93
CA ARG A 219 15.95 -14.75 -26.40
C ARG A 219 16.05 -16.16 -26.99
N ALA A 220 16.86 -17.04 -26.41
CA ALA A 220 16.97 -18.43 -26.85
C ALA A 220 15.64 -19.19 -26.70
N ALA A 221 14.90 -18.95 -25.62
CA ALA A 221 13.57 -19.51 -25.39
C ALA A 221 12.52 -18.90 -26.34
N LYS A 222 12.57 -17.61 -26.66
CA LYS A 222 11.70 -17.01 -27.70
C LYS A 222 12.03 -17.52 -29.09
N ALA A 223 13.32 -17.69 -29.44
CA ALA A 223 13.74 -18.29 -30.70
C ALA A 223 13.26 -19.75 -30.79
N LYS A 224 13.54 -20.57 -29.77
CA LYS A 224 13.11 -21.97 -29.68
C LYS A 224 11.58 -22.11 -29.65
N ALA A 225 10.85 -21.21 -28.98
CA ALA A 225 9.39 -21.20 -28.98
C ALA A 225 8.81 -20.72 -30.32
N ALA A 226 9.49 -19.83 -31.05
CA ALA A 226 9.11 -19.45 -32.40
C ALA A 226 9.40 -20.59 -33.40
N GLU A 227 10.50 -21.31 -33.22
CA GLU A 227 10.88 -22.49 -33.99
C GLU A 227 9.92 -23.67 -33.73
N GLU A 228 9.65 -24.00 -32.46
CA GLU A 228 8.64 -25.00 -32.07
C GLU A 228 7.24 -24.62 -32.54
N ARG A 229 6.90 -23.32 -32.52
CA ARG A 229 5.62 -22.83 -33.05
C ARG A 229 5.56 -22.90 -34.58
N ALA A 230 6.63 -22.57 -35.29
CA ALA A 230 6.70 -22.72 -36.76
C ALA A 230 6.71 -24.19 -37.18
N ALA A 231 7.39 -25.06 -36.43
CA ALA A 231 7.38 -26.50 -36.61
C ALA A 231 5.99 -27.09 -36.32
N LYS A 232 5.31 -26.62 -35.26
CA LYS A 232 3.93 -27.00 -34.98
C LYS A 232 2.93 -26.43 -35.99
N GLU A 233 3.09 -25.20 -36.45
CA GLU A 233 2.26 -24.61 -37.51
C GLU A 233 2.48 -25.35 -38.85
N ARG A 234 3.71 -25.85 -39.12
CA ARG A 234 4.00 -26.79 -40.21
C ARG A 234 3.31 -28.15 -40.01
N GLU A 235 3.43 -28.76 -38.82
CA GLU A 235 2.83 -30.07 -38.52
C GLU A 235 1.29 -30.02 -38.52
N ASP A 236 0.69 -28.98 -37.94
CA ASP A 236 -0.76 -28.76 -37.93
C ASP A 236 -1.28 -28.35 -39.32
N PHE A 237 -0.47 -27.67 -40.16
CA PHE A 237 -0.80 -27.44 -41.57
C PHE A 237 -0.68 -28.71 -42.42
N GLU A 238 0.35 -29.53 -42.22
CA GLU A 238 0.54 -30.80 -42.92
C GLU A 238 -0.56 -31.81 -42.53
N LYS A 239 -0.98 -31.80 -41.25
CA LYS A 239 -2.24 -32.43 -40.82
C LYS A 239 -3.44 -31.83 -41.55
N LEU A 240 -3.62 -30.50 -41.62
CA LEU A 240 -4.74 -29.88 -42.35
C LEU A 240 -4.82 -30.31 -43.83
N VAL A 241 -3.67 -30.37 -44.51
CA VAL A 241 -3.53 -30.84 -45.91
C VAL A 241 -3.86 -32.33 -46.05
N SER A 242 -3.54 -33.13 -45.03
CA SER A 242 -3.75 -34.58 -44.98
C SER A 242 -5.12 -35.01 -44.45
N SER A 243 -5.77 -34.20 -43.60
CA SER A 243 -6.96 -34.55 -42.82
C SER A 243 -8.10 -33.53 -43.00
N ASN A 244 -8.46 -33.28 -44.26
CA ASN A 244 -9.71 -32.67 -44.73
C ASN A 244 -9.81 -31.13 -44.93
N LEU A 245 -8.73 -30.39 -45.25
CA LEU A 245 -8.94 -29.01 -45.78
C LEU A 245 -9.44 -29.00 -47.24
N PHE A 246 -8.99 -29.93 -48.11
CA PHE A 246 -9.31 -29.92 -49.54
C PHE A 246 -9.75 -31.27 -50.12
N LEU A 247 -11.07 -31.49 -50.06
CA LEU A 247 -11.84 -32.30 -51.02
C LEU A 247 -13.11 -31.52 -51.47
N LEU A 248 -12.90 -30.26 -51.88
CA LEU A 248 -13.81 -29.60 -52.82
C LEU A 248 -13.31 -29.96 -54.23
N SER A 249 -14.21 -30.45 -55.08
CA SER A 249 -13.85 -30.70 -56.49
C SER A 249 -13.52 -29.37 -57.18
N PRO A 250 -12.48 -29.28 -58.05
CA PRO A 250 -12.06 -28.03 -58.69
C PRO A 250 -13.16 -27.28 -59.45
N ASP A 251 -14.25 -27.97 -59.78
CA ASP A 251 -15.39 -27.51 -60.57
C ASP A 251 -16.31 -26.52 -59.84
N HIS A 252 -16.28 -26.47 -58.50
CA HIS A 252 -17.21 -25.70 -57.66
C HIS A 252 -16.68 -24.32 -57.23
N ILE A 253 -15.89 -23.65 -58.07
CA ILE A 253 -15.13 -22.44 -57.68
C ILE A 253 -15.34 -21.29 -58.65
N ASP A 254 -16.15 -20.31 -58.24
CA ASP A 254 -16.31 -18.98 -58.86
C ASP A 254 -15.05 -18.10 -58.65
N ASP A 255 -14.01 -18.43 -59.39
CA ASP A 255 -12.78 -17.64 -59.52
C ASP A 255 -12.27 -17.75 -60.97
N ASP A 256 -12.52 -16.72 -61.78
CA ASP A 256 -12.07 -16.61 -63.18
C ASP A 256 -10.74 -15.82 -63.31
N SER A 257 -9.93 -15.86 -62.24
CA SER A 257 -8.51 -15.52 -62.20
C SER A 257 -7.80 -15.81 -63.53
N ALA A 258 -7.08 -14.82 -64.06
CA ALA A 258 -6.33 -14.97 -65.31
C ALA A 258 -5.25 -16.06 -65.20
N SER A 259 -4.57 -16.11 -64.05
CA SER A 259 -3.61 -17.17 -63.71
C SER A 259 -4.28 -18.54 -63.61
N ARG A 260 -5.48 -18.63 -63.04
CA ARG A 260 -6.24 -19.89 -62.99
C ARG A 260 -6.70 -20.35 -64.37
N ARG A 261 -7.15 -19.45 -65.24
CA ARG A 261 -7.45 -19.78 -66.65
C ARG A 261 -6.22 -20.29 -67.40
N GLU A 262 -5.07 -19.65 -67.21
CA GLU A 262 -3.80 -20.11 -67.79
C GLU A 262 -3.36 -21.48 -67.25
N TRP A 263 -3.51 -21.73 -65.95
CA TRP A 263 -3.25 -23.06 -65.39
C TRP A 263 -4.22 -24.12 -65.94
N LEU A 264 -5.53 -23.83 -66.00
CA LEU A 264 -6.52 -24.74 -66.58
C LEU A 264 -6.25 -25.02 -68.08
N ARG A 265 -5.70 -24.04 -68.82
CA ARG A 265 -5.19 -24.24 -70.18
C ARG A 265 -4.00 -25.20 -70.20
N GLN A 266 -2.97 -24.99 -69.37
CA GLN A 266 -1.81 -25.89 -69.26
C GLN A 266 -2.24 -27.33 -68.91
N LYS A 267 -3.17 -27.52 -67.97
CA LYS A 267 -3.72 -28.85 -67.66
C LYS A 267 -4.42 -29.52 -68.85
N LYS A 268 -5.17 -28.75 -69.65
CA LYS A 268 -5.93 -29.25 -70.80
C LYS A 268 -5.06 -29.55 -72.02
N GLU A 269 -4.01 -28.76 -72.25
CA GLU A 269 -3.17 -28.83 -73.45
C GLU A 269 -1.90 -29.67 -73.24
N ASN A 270 -1.28 -29.59 -72.07
CA ASN A 270 -0.04 -30.30 -71.73
C ASN A 270 -0.27 -31.56 -70.87
N ASN A 271 -1.51 -31.83 -70.44
CA ASN A 271 -1.89 -32.89 -69.49
C ASN A 271 -1.14 -32.83 -68.13
N GLU A 272 -0.78 -31.62 -67.70
CA GLU A 272 -0.04 -31.39 -66.46
C GLU A 272 -0.88 -31.58 -65.20
N GLN A 273 -0.24 -32.09 -64.13
CA GLN A 273 -0.89 -32.32 -62.84
C GLN A 273 0.03 -31.87 -61.69
N ASN A 274 -0.42 -30.88 -60.92
CA ASN A 274 0.23 -30.46 -59.68
C ASN A 274 -0.84 -30.05 -58.65
N ARG A 275 -1.04 -30.89 -57.63
CA ARG A 275 -2.06 -30.70 -56.58
C ARG A 275 -1.83 -29.43 -55.74
N TYR A 276 -0.58 -29.02 -55.56
CA TYR A 276 -0.23 -27.81 -54.80
C TYR A 276 -0.49 -26.54 -55.62
N LEU A 277 -0.24 -26.60 -56.93
CA LEU A 277 -0.54 -25.48 -57.85
C LEU A 277 -2.06 -25.35 -58.07
N ASP A 278 -2.80 -26.46 -58.15
CA ASP A 278 -4.27 -26.45 -58.07
C ASP A 278 -4.76 -25.73 -56.80
N LEU A 279 -4.22 -26.13 -55.63
CA LEU A 279 -4.57 -25.55 -54.34
C LEU A 279 -4.27 -24.04 -54.27
N LEU A 280 -3.09 -23.60 -54.74
CA LEU A 280 -2.74 -22.19 -54.88
C LEU A 280 -3.73 -21.43 -55.77
N MET A 281 -4.14 -22.02 -56.89
CA MET A 281 -5.12 -21.40 -57.81
C MET A 281 -6.53 -21.30 -57.20
N THR A 282 -6.88 -22.10 -56.19
CA THR A 282 -8.16 -21.95 -55.46
C THR A 282 -8.17 -20.79 -54.46
N MET A 283 -7.01 -20.28 -54.06
CA MET A 283 -6.91 -19.20 -53.07
C MET A 283 -7.46 -17.90 -53.64
N VAL A 284 -8.27 -17.19 -52.86
CA VAL A 284 -8.91 -15.93 -53.29
C VAL A 284 -7.89 -14.79 -53.24
N GLY A 285 -7.98 -13.83 -54.17
CA GLY A 285 -7.33 -12.51 -54.04
C GLY A 285 -5.81 -12.44 -54.25
N ILE A 286 -5.10 -13.57 -54.31
CA ILE A 286 -3.63 -13.61 -54.42
C ILE A 286 -3.10 -13.65 -55.87
N GLU A 287 -3.70 -12.88 -56.77
CA GLU A 287 -3.47 -12.97 -58.22
C GLU A 287 -2.01 -12.71 -58.64
N GLU A 288 -1.34 -11.73 -58.04
CA GLU A 288 0.06 -11.42 -58.33
C GLU A 288 0.99 -12.60 -57.97
N VAL A 289 0.69 -13.30 -56.87
CA VAL A 289 1.40 -14.52 -56.45
C VAL A 289 1.10 -15.66 -57.43
N LYS A 290 -0.18 -15.89 -57.80
CA LYS A 290 -0.53 -16.92 -58.80
C LYS A 290 0.21 -16.70 -60.12
N ALA A 291 0.31 -15.45 -60.58
CA ALA A 291 1.04 -15.06 -61.78
C ALA A 291 2.56 -15.25 -61.63
N CYS A 292 3.14 -14.82 -60.50
CA CYS A 292 4.55 -15.00 -60.19
C CYS A 292 4.95 -16.49 -60.18
N VAL A 293 4.20 -17.36 -59.50
CA VAL A 293 4.51 -18.80 -59.40
C VAL A 293 4.41 -19.50 -60.76
N LEU A 294 3.44 -19.12 -61.62
CA LEU A 294 3.41 -19.59 -63.01
C LEU A 294 4.58 -19.08 -63.84
N GLY A 295 5.01 -17.83 -63.64
CA GLY A 295 6.19 -17.26 -64.30
C GLY A 295 7.50 -17.96 -63.89
N VAL A 296 7.66 -18.28 -62.60
CA VAL A 296 8.79 -19.07 -62.08
C VAL A 296 8.78 -20.48 -62.67
N LYS A 297 7.64 -21.19 -62.63
CA LYS A 297 7.46 -22.50 -63.27
C LYS A 297 7.88 -22.48 -64.75
N ALA A 298 7.35 -21.54 -65.52
CA ALA A 298 7.67 -21.40 -66.94
C ALA A 298 9.16 -21.07 -67.19
N SER A 299 9.79 -20.30 -66.30
CA SER A 299 11.23 -19.99 -66.37
C SER A 299 12.11 -21.20 -66.06
N ILE A 300 11.75 -22.01 -65.05
CA ILE A 300 12.42 -23.28 -64.73
C ILE A 300 12.31 -24.25 -65.91
N GLU A 301 11.11 -24.43 -66.47
CA GLU A 301 10.90 -25.27 -67.65
C GLU A 301 11.70 -24.78 -68.87
N ALA A 302 11.80 -23.47 -69.09
CA ALA A 302 12.60 -22.91 -70.17
C ALA A 302 14.10 -23.20 -69.97
N ALA A 303 14.63 -23.08 -68.74
CA ALA A 303 16.01 -23.42 -68.43
C ALA A 303 16.30 -24.92 -68.67
N PHE A 304 15.42 -25.82 -68.20
CA PHE A 304 15.52 -27.26 -68.47
C PHE A 304 15.53 -27.58 -69.98
N ARG A 305 14.65 -26.96 -70.77
CA ARG A 305 14.60 -27.16 -72.23
C ARG A 305 15.88 -26.70 -72.93
N ARG A 306 16.56 -25.68 -72.40
CA ARG A 306 17.85 -25.17 -72.92
C ARG A 306 19.07 -25.90 -72.36
N LYS A 307 18.91 -26.72 -71.32
CA LYS A 307 20.00 -27.31 -70.51
C LYS A 307 20.89 -26.25 -69.84
N GLU A 308 20.29 -25.09 -69.51
CA GLU A 308 20.94 -24.03 -68.73
C GLU A 308 20.93 -24.43 -67.24
N PRO A 309 22.06 -24.36 -66.52
CA PRO A 309 22.11 -24.67 -65.09
C PRO A 309 21.43 -23.58 -64.25
N LEU A 310 20.62 -23.97 -63.26
CA LEU A 310 19.92 -23.06 -62.35
C LEU A 310 20.86 -22.50 -61.26
N PHE A 311 21.87 -21.71 -61.65
CA PHE A 311 22.80 -21.06 -60.69
C PHE A 311 22.27 -19.74 -60.10
N ASP A 312 21.20 -19.17 -60.65
CA ASP A 312 20.63 -17.88 -60.23
C ASP A 312 19.48 -18.10 -59.23
N LEU A 313 19.83 -18.63 -58.04
CA LEU A 313 18.89 -18.97 -56.95
C LEU A 313 18.05 -17.77 -56.49
N ASP A 314 18.55 -16.54 -56.65
CA ASP A 314 17.78 -15.34 -56.32
C ASP A 314 16.50 -15.23 -57.16
N ARG A 315 16.45 -15.75 -58.40
CA ARG A 315 15.20 -15.81 -59.20
C ARG A 315 14.14 -16.76 -58.65
N LEU A 316 14.51 -17.66 -57.72
CA LEU A 316 13.60 -18.62 -57.12
C LEU A 316 13.12 -18.19 -55.73
N ARG A 317 13.69 -17.13 -55.16
CA ARG A 317 13.30 -16.61 -53.83
C ARG A 317 12.00 -15.82 -53.91
N LEU A 318 11.00 -16.26 -53.14
CA LEU A 318 9.69 -15.60 -53.03
C LEU A 318 9.57 -14.90 -51.66
N THR A 319 9.65 -13.58 -51.64
CA THR A 319 9.45 -12.76 -50.42
C THR A 319 8.02 -12.25 -50.36
N VAL A 320 7.28 -12.55 -49.29
CA VAL A 320 5.84 -12.23 -49.15
C VAL A 320 5.55 -11.32 -47.95
N VAL A 321 5.01 -10.13 -48.21
CA VAL A 321 4.69 -9.07 -47.23
C VAL A 321 3.16 -8.90 -47.12
N GLY A 322 2.65 -8.18 -46.11
CA GLY A 322 1.21 -8.03 -45.80
C GLY A 322 0.89 -8.24 -44.32
N LYS A 323 -0.37 -8.00 -43.92
CA LYS A 323 -0.85 -8.13 -42.52
C LYS A 323 -1.10 -9.58 -42.10
N SER A 324 -1.45 -9.78 -40.83
CA SER A 324 -1.85 -11.08 -40.28
C SER A 324 -3.10 -11.64 -40.98
N GLY A 325 -3.18 -12.96 -41.14
CA GLY A 325 -4.31 -13.64 -41.77
C GLY A 325 -4.48 -13.45 -43.29
N THR A 326 -3.53 -12.79 -43.97
CA THR A 326 -3.48 -12.68 -45.44
C THR A 326 -3.17 -14.02 -46.14
N GLY A 327 -2.55 -14.96 -45.42
CA GLY A 327 -2.24 -16.31 -45.93
C GLY A 327 -0.77 -16.56 -46.27
N LYS A 328 0.16 -15.63 -45.96
CA LYS A 328 1.62 -15.74 -46.21
C LYS A 328 2.18 -17.15 -46.03
N SER A 329 1.99 -17.75 -44.85
CA SER A 329 2.57 -19.06 -44.50
C SER A 329 2.03 -20.17 -45.39
N ALA A 330 0.74 -20.14 -45.75
CA ALA A 330 0.16 -21.10 -46.69
C ALA A 330 0.69 -20.89 -48.12
N VAL A 331 0.87 -19.65 -48.56
CA VAL A 331 1.50 -19.33 -49.86
C VAL A 331 2.93 -19.88 -49.93
N LEU A 332 3.75 -19.63 -48.92
CA LEU A 332 5.15 -20.07 -48.89
C LEU A 332 5.26 -21.60 -48.81
N LEU A 333 4.47 -22.27 -47.96
CA LEU A 333 4.45 -23.74 -47.89
C LEU A 333 3.96 -24.38 -49.19
N LEU A 334 2.98 -23.77 -49.89
CA LEU A 334 2.57 -24.24 -51.22
C LEU A 334 3.67 -24.01 -52.26
N TYR A 335 4.39 -22.90 -52.19
CA TYR A 335 5.50 -22.59 -53.10
C TYR A 335 6.67 -23.57 -52.94
N GLU A 336 7.06 -23.90 -51.70
CA GLU A 336 8.05 -24.95 -51.40
C GLU A 336 7.63 -26.28 -52.03
N ARG A 337 6.39 -26.73 -51.77
CA ARG A 337 5.84 -27.99 -52.34
C ARG A 337 5.61 -27.95 -53.86
N ILE A 338 5.52 -26.77 -54.49
CA ILE A 338 5.46 -26.61 -55.95
C ILE A 338 6.85 -26.72 -56.57
N LEU A 339 7.90 -26.28 -55.88
CA LEU A 339 9.29 -26.33 -56.36
C LEU A 339 10.02 -27.64 -56.04
N GLU A 340 9.64 -28.37 -54.98
CA GLU A 340 10.19 -29.69 -54.62
C GLU A 340 10.30 -30.67 -55.82
N PRO A 341 9.32 -30.81 -56.73
CA PRO A 341 9.43 -31.70 -57.89
C PRO A 341 10.18 -31.09 -59.09
N LEU A 342 10.51 -29.80 -59.04
CA LEU A 342 11.06 -29.01 -60.14
C LEU A 342 12.51 -28.56 -59.92
N THR A 343 13.10 -28.88 -58.76
CA THR A 343 14.44 -28.44 -58.36
C THR A 343 15.23 -29.56 -57.68
N CYS A 344 16.55 -29.45 -57.59
CA CYS A 344 17.36 -30.42 -56.84
C CYS A 344 17.17 -30.18 -55.31
N PRO A 345 17.15 -31.22 -54.44
CA PRO A 345 16.70 -31.09 -53.05
C PRO A 345 17.58 -30.27 -52.07
N CYS A 346 18.55 -29.48 -52.55
CA CYS A 346 19.67 -28.96 -51.76
C CYS A 346 19.67 -27.45 -51.49
N GLU A 347 18.87 -26.63 -52.21
CA GLU A 347 19.09 -25.16 -52.26
C GLU A 347 17.82 -24.29 -52.12
N LEU A 348 16.71 -24.83 -51.61
CA LEU A 348 15.48 -24.05 -51.34
C LEU A 348 15.53 -23.34 -49.97
N THR A 349 15.65 -22.01 -49.99
CA THR A 349 15.49 -21.14 -48.80
C THR A 349 14.27 -20.23 -48.96
N THR A 350 13.26 -20.35 -48.09
CA THR A 350 12.20 -19.34 -47.94
C THR A 350 12.38 -18.55 -46.64
N GLU A 351 12.02 -17.26 -46.66
CA GLU A 351 12.08 -16.39 -45.48
C GLU A 351 10.72 -15.72 -45.24
N ILE A 352 10.19 -15.88 -44.03
CA ILE A 352 8.93 -15.23 -43.60
C ILE A 352 9.29 -13.85 -43.03
N CYS A 353 9.26 -12.81 -43.86
CA CYS A 353 9.51 -11.45 -43.39
C CYS A 353 8.24 -10.85 -42.73
N SER A 354 8.38 -10.49 -41.46
CA SER A 354 7.29 -9.96 -40.60
C SER A 354 7.44 -8.49 -40.23
N ALA A 355 8.37 -7.77 -40.87
CA ALA A 355 8.65 -6.35 -40.65
C ALA A 355 8.64 -5.56 -41.96
N GLU A 356 8.61 -4.24 -41.87
CA GLU A 356 8.89 -3.36 -43.01
C GLU A 356 10.35 -3.55 -43.51
N PRO A 357 10.62 -3.36 -44.81
CA PRO A 357 11.95 -3.58 -45.36
C PRO A 357 12.97 -2.56 -44.80
N PRO A 358 14.22 -2.98 -44.51
CA PRO A 358 15.28 -2.05 -44.15
C PRO A 358 15.57 -1.09 -45.32
N ALA A 359 15.95 0.15 -44.99
CA ALA A 359 16.20 1.20 -45.98
C ALA A 359 17.23 0.76 -47.04
N ALA A 360 16.94 1.04 -48.32
CA ALA A 360 17.62 0.44 -49.46
C ALA A 360 19.10 0.85 -49.59
N HIS A 361 20.01 0.00 -49.12
CA HIS A 361 21.46 0.25 -49.09
C HIS A 361 22.32 -0.90 -49.67
N SER A 362 21.89 -1.49 -50.80
CA SER A 362 22.80 -2.07 -51.81
C SER A 362 22.09 -2.21 -53.16
N SER A 363 22.84 -2.13 -54.27
CA SER A 363 22.28 -1.97 -55.62
C SER A 363 22.56 -3.16 -56.55
N SER A 364 21.86 -4.27 -56.36
CA SER A 364 21.68 -5.34 -57.37
C SER A 364 20.52 -6.29 -57.01
N ALA A 365 20.04 -7.06 -58.00
CA ALA A 365 19.18 -8.25 -57.85
C ALA A 365 17.71 -8.09 -57.37
N VAL A 366 16.89 -7.44 -58.21
CA VAL A 366 15.62 -7.98 -58.79
C VAL A 366 14.42 -8.36 -57.89
N ASN A 367 14.57 -8.85 -56.65
CA ASN A 367 13.45 -9.34 -55.84
C ASN A 367 12.67 -8.23 -55.15
N THR A 368 11.65 -7.70 -55.85
CA THR A 368 10.62 -6.87 -55.22
C THR A 368 9.72 -7.75 -54.35
N PRO A 369 9.50 -7.43 -53.06
CA PRO A 369 8.64 -8.23 -52.19
C PRO A 369 7.18 -8.16 -52.65
N LEU A 370 6.54 -9.32 -52.80
CA LEU A 370 5.12 -9.41 -53.17
C LEU A 370 4.25 -9.08 -51.96
N GLN A 371 3.50 -7.98 -52.05
CA GLN A 371 2.65 -7.50 -50.97
C GLN A 371 1.24 -8.06 -51.11
N LEU A 372 0.85 -8.97 -50.21
CA LEU A 372 -0.53 -9.43 -50.12
C LEU A 372 -1.41 -8.29 -49.58
N PRO A 373 -2.43 -7.83 -50.33
CA PRO A 373 -3.39 -6.87 -49.83
C PRO A 373 -4.29 -7.50 -48.75
N ASP A 374 -4.89 -6.66 -47.91
CA ASP A 374 -5.99 -7.08 -47.05
C ASP A 374 -7.19 -7.52 -47.90
N TYR A 375 -7.87 -8.60 -47.50
CA TYR A 375 -9.00 -9.14 -48.26
C TYR A 375 -10.16 -8.14 -48.30
N SER A 376 -10.76 -7.96 -49.47
CA SER A 376 -11.99 -7.18 -49.62
C SER A 376 -13.20 -7.91 -49.05
N ASP A 377 -14.27 -7.17 -48.79
CA ASP A 377 -15.49 -7.70 -48.18
C ASP A 377 -16.12 -8.82 -49.03
N ASP A 378 -16.16 -8.68 -50.36
CA ASP A 378 -16.62 -9.76 -51.25
C ASP A 378 -15.70 -11.00 -51.23
N GLN A 379 -14.39 -10.82 -51.03
CA GLN A 379 -13.45 -11.93 -50.88
C GLN A 379 -13.63 -12.63 -49.52
N LEU A 380 -13.81 -11.88 -48.44
CA LEU A 380 -14.15 -12.41 -47.12
C LEU A 380 -15.50 -13.12 -47.12
N LEU A 381 -16.49 -12.63 -47.87
CA LEU A 381 -17.78 -13.30 -48.06
C LEU A 381 -17.62 -14.64 -48.80
N LYS A 382 -16.82 -14.69 -49.86
CA LYS A 382 -16.46 -15.96 -50.55
C LYS A 382 -15.76 -16.95 -49.60
N LEU A 383 -14.88 -16.47 -48.72
CA LEU A 383 -14.19 -17.31 -47.72
C LEU A 383 -15.14 -17.79 -46.62
N LEU A 384 -16.06 -16.93 -46.14
CA LEU A 384 -17.08 -17.29 -45.14
C LEU A 384 -18.01 -18.40 -45.65
N ILE A 385 -18.48 -18.28 -46.90
CA ILE A 385 -19.31 -19.30 -47.55
C ILE A 385 -18.55 -20.64 -47.64
N ARG A 386 -17.29 -20.64 -48.09
CA ARG A 386 -16.45 -21.86 -48.11
C ARG A 386 -16.28 -22.48 -46.72
N MET A 387 -16.12 -21.66 -45.67
CA MET A 387 -16.02 -22.13 -44.28
C MET A 387 -17.34 -22.70 -43.73
N MET A 388 -18.48 -22.25 -44.24
CA MET A 388 -19.79 -22.83 -43.96
C MET A 388 -19.99 -24.16 -44.69
N ASP A 389 -19.69 -24.21 -45.99
CA ASP A 389 -19.82 -25.41 -46.82
C ASP A 389 -18.92 -26.55 -46.29
N GLN A 390 -17.68 -26.24 -45.86
CA GLN A 390 -16.78 -27.18 -45.18
C GLN A 390 -17.37 -27.77 -43.88
N LYS A 391 -18.22 -27.03 -43.17
CA LYS A 391 -18.94 -27.52 -41.98
C LYS A 391 -20.33 -28.08 -42.30
N GLY A 392 -20.73 -28.13 -43.58
CA GLY A 392 -22.05 -28.56 -44.02
C GLY A 392 -23.21 -27.66 -43.55
N LEU A 393 -22.93 -26.39 -43.26
CA LEU A 393 -23.88 -25.43 -42.68
C LEU A 393 -24.57 -24.58 -43.76
N ARG A 394 -25.83 -24.23 -43.54
CA ARG A 394 -26.63 -23.35 -44.40
C ARG A 394 -27.19 -22.18 -43.61
N VAL A 395 -27.36 -21.01 -44.24
CA VAL A 395 -28.09 -19.89 -43.62
C VAL A 395 -29.59 -20.01 -43.92
N GLN A 396 -30.43 -19.62 -42.97
CA GLN A 396 -31.89 -19.55 -43.09
C GLN A 396 -32.40 -18.77 -44.32
N GLY A 397 -31.66 -17.75 -44.80
CA GLY A 397 -31.93 -17.00 -46.03
C GLY A 397 -31.00 -17.33 -47.21
N GLY A 398 -30.19 -18.40 -47.11
CA GLY A 398 -29.19 -18.77 -48.11
C GLY A 398 -27.96 -17.87 -48.15
N ASN A 399 -27.05 -18.16 -49.10
CA ASN A 399 -25.71 -17.56 -49.15
C ASN A 399 -25.70 -16.07 -49.57
N GLY A 400 -26.86 -15.52 -49.95
CA GLY A 400 -27.06 -14.10 -50.25
C GLY A 400 -27.76 -13.31 -49.13
N ASP A 401 -28.05 -13.91 -47.97
CA ASP A 401 -28.71 -13.20 -46.86
C ASP A 401 -27.85 -12.02 -46.36
N PRO A 402 -28.41 -10.80 -46.20
CA PRO A 402 -27.68 -9.63 -45.72
C PRO A 402 -26.91 -9.86 -44.40
N CYS A 403 -27.36 -10.77 -43.53
CA CYS A 403 -26.67 -11.08 -42.28
C CYS A 403 -25.23 -11.60 -42.50
N LEU A 404 -24.95 -12.30 -43.61
CA LEU A 404 -23.59 -12.71 -43.96
C LEU A 404 -22.70 -11.50 -44.29
N ARG A 405 -23.26 -10.50 -44.99
CA ARG A 405 -22.57 -9.22 -45.24
C ARG A 405 -22.33 -8.46 -43.94
N VAL A 406 -23.25 -8.53 -42.98
CA VAL A 406 -23.03 -7.96 -41.63
C VAL A 406 -21.87 -8.64 -40.90
N LEU A 407 -21.79 -9.98 -40.92
CA LEU A 407 -20.66 -10.69 -40.28
C LEU A 407 -19.33 -10.33 -40.95
N VAL A 408 -19.29 -10.23 -42.27
CA VAL A 408 -18.11 -9.73 -43.01
C VAL A 408 -17.79 -8.28 -42.65
N ALA A 409 -18.78 -7.39 -42.55
CA ALA A 409 -18.60 -6.00 -42.17
C ALA A 409 -18.19 -5.81 -40.70
N ARG A 410 -18.46 -6.79 -39.83
CA ARG A 410 -17.86 -6.91 -38.48
C ARG A 410 -16.42 -7.38 -38.55
N ALA A 411 -16.16 -8.47 -39.27
CA ALA A 411 -14.83 -9.02 -39.47
C ALA A 411 -13.84 -8.03 -40.13
N SER A 412 -14.36 -7.08 -40.93
CA SER A 412 -13.61 -6.02 -41.61
C SER A 412 -13.36 -4.77 -40.77
N ARG A 413 -13.87 -4.70 -39.52
CA ARG A 413 -13.64 -3.55 -38.64
C ARG A 413 -12.18 -3.43 -38.28
N GLY A 414 -11.67 -2.20 -38.34
CA GLY A 414 -10.27 -1.92 -38.05
C GLY A 414 -9.30 -2.34 -39.16
N ARG A 415 -9.71 -2.55 -40.42
CA ARG A 415 -8.77 -2.77 -41.55
C ARG A 415 -7.71 -1.67 -41.67
N GLU A 416 -8.06 -0.45 -41.26
CA GLU A 416 -7.17 0.72 -41.16
C GLU A 416 -6.14 0.63 -40.00
N SER A 417 -6.31 -0.28 -39.04
CA SER A 417 -5.39 -0.55 -37.93
C SER A 417 -4.35 -1.62 -38.29
N ASP A 418 -3.15 -1.53 -37.72
CA ASP A 418 -2.08 -2.52 -37.89
C ASP A 418 -2.40 -3.87 -37.24
N ASP A 419 -3.23 -3.88 -36.18
CA ASP A 419 -3.68 -5.08 -35.46
C ASP A 419 -4.70 -5.93 -36.25
N TYR A 420 -5.05 -5.54 -37.49
CA TYR A 420 -6.03 -6.25 -38.32
C TYR A 420 -5.57 -7.66 -38.73
N ARG A 421 -6.44 -8.66 -38.54
CA ARG A 421 -6.09 -10.10 -38.70
C ARG A 421 -6.81 -10.85 -39.82
N ASN A 422 -7.43 -10.14 -40.77
CA ASN A 422 -8.05 -10.72 -41.98
C ASN A 422 -8.89 -11.99 -41.69
N VAL A 423 -8.48 -13.15 -42.24
CA VAL A 423 -9.22 -14.42 -42.15
C VAL A 423 -9.27 -14.96 -40.72
N HIS A 424 -8.34 -14.60 -39.83
CA HIS A 424 -8.45 -14.93 -38.42
C HIS A 424 -9.60 -14.16 -37.76
N GLN A 425 -9.77 -12.87 -38.09
CA GLN A 425 -10.86 -12.05 -37.55
C GLN A 425 -12.23 -12.49 -38.11
N LEU A 426 -12.29 -12.90 -39.38
CA LEU A 426 -13.46 -13.56 -39.97
C LEU A 426 -13.78 -14.90 -39.28
N ARG A 427 -12.74 -15.69 -38.96
CA ARG A 427 -12.89 -16.97 -38.22
C ARG A 427 -13.36 -16.74 -36.79
N ASP A 428 -12.88 -15.70 -36.11
CA ASP A 428 -13.28 -15.35 -34.75
C ASP A 428 -14.78 -14.95 -34.70
N GLU A 429 -15.22 -14.06 -35.60
CA GLU A 429 -16.66 -13.70 -35.76
C GLU A 429 -17.54 -14.90 -36.16
N PHE A 430 -17.05 -15.77 -37.07
CA PHE A 430 -17.79 -16.97 -37.47
C PHE A 430 -17.90 -17.98 -36.32
N ASN A 431 -16.84 -18.20 -35.55
CA ASN A 431 -16.89 -19.06 -34.36
C ASN A 431 -17.89 -18.51 -33.33
N LEU A 432 -17.93 -17.19 -33.10
CA LEU A 432 -18.91 -16.56 -32.21
C LEU A 432 -20.37 -16.79 -32.66
N ALA A 433 -20.63 -16.87 -33.97
CA ALA A 433 -21.93 -17.28 -34.50
C ALA A 433 -22.24 -18.78 -34.24
N LEU A 434 -21.23 -19.65 -34.32
CA LEU A 434 -21.37 -21.08 -33.99
C LEU A 434 -21.58 -21.33 -32.49
N ASP A 435 -20.96 -20.54 -31.62
CA ASP A 435 -21.16 -20.66 -30.17
C ASP A 435 -22.59 -20.29 -29.76
N ARG A 436 -23.16 -19.23 -30.36
CA ARG A 436 -24.59 -18.88 -30.22
C ARG A 436 -25.49 -20.00 -30.74
N GLN A 437 -25.14 -20.59 -31.88
CA GLN A 437 -25.87 -21.72 -32.46
C GLN A 437 -25.84 -22.95 -31.55
N ALA A 438 -24.69 -23.26 -30.94
CA ALA A 438 -24.56 -24.34 -29.97
C ALA A 438 -25.38 -24.10 -28.70
N LEU A 439 -25.44 -22.85 -28.21
CA LEU A 439 -26.30 -22.45 -27.09
C LEU A 439 -27.78 -22.63 -27.44
N ARG A 440 -28.26 -22.14 -28.60
CA ARG A 440 -29.66 -22.37 -29.01
C ARG A 440 -29.96 -23.86 -29.17
N ARG A 441 -29.11 -24.64 -29.86
CA ARG A 441 -29.30 -26.09 -30.01
C ARG A 441 -29.41 -26.82 -28.68
N ARG A 442 -28.59 -26.44 -27.68
CA ARG A 442 -28.67 -27.01 -26.32
C ARG A 442 -30.02 -26.73 -25.66
N ASP A 443 -30.57 -25.54 -25.85
CA ASP A 443 -31.80 -25.12 -25.21
C ASP A 443 -33.05 -25.56 -25.99
N GLU A 444 -32.96 -25.72 -27.32
CA GLU A 444 -33.92 -26.46 -28.15
C GLU A 444 -33.96 -27.95 -27.78
N MET A 445 -32.80 -28.60 -27.58
CA MET A 445 -32.71 -30.02 -27.15
C MET A 445 -33.36 -30.29 -25.79
N ARG A 446 -33.50 -29.27 -24.93
CA ARG A 446 -34.26 -29.35 -23.66
C ARG A 446 -35.77 -29.33 -23.87
N LEU A 447 -36.25 -28.81 -24.99
CA LEU A 447 -37.67 -28.63 -25.32
C LEU A 447 -38.19 -29.70 -26.29
N SER A 448 -37.40 -30.09 -27.31
CA SER A 448 -37.72 -31.20 -28.23
C SER A 448 -36.46 -31.74 -28.92
N ARG A 449 -36.29 -33.06 -28.91
CA ARG A 449 -35.19 -33.74 -29.63
C ARG A 449 -35.35 -33.68 -31.15
N ASP A 450 -36.58 -33.76 -31.66
CA ASP A 450 -36.84 -33.94 -33.09
C ASP A 450 -36.60 -32.64 -33.88
N ASN A 451 -36.88 -31.48 -33.28
CA ASN A 451 -36.55 -30.18 -33.89
C ASN A 451 -35.03 -29.95 -33.95
N ALA A 452 -34.29 -30.34 -32.91
CA ALA A 452 -32.85 -30.12 -32.83
C ALA A 452 -32.10 -30.76 -34.02
N ALA A 453 -32.45 -32.00 -34.38
CA ALA A 453 -31.84 -32.71 -35.52
C ALA A 453 -32.08 -32.00 -36.87
N LYS A 454 -33.20 -31.29 -37.03
CA LYS A 454 -33.55 -30.53 -38.23
C LYS A 454 -32.82 -29.17 -38.30
N LEU A 455 -32.48 -28.60 -37.14
CA LEU A 455 -31.75 -27.33 -36.99
C LEU A 455 -30.23 -27.51 -36.89
N ASP A 456 -29.74 -28.75 -36.76
CA ASP A 456 -28.32 -29.12 -36.58
C ASP A 456 -27.38 -28.70 -37.73
N ARG A 457 -27.91 -28.19 -38.84
CA ARG A 457 -27.13 -27.63 -39.95
C ARG A 457 -27.59 -26.24 -40.42
N MET A 458 -28.48 -25.56 -39.70
CA MET A 458 -28.99 -24.25 -40.08
C MET A 458 -28.56 -23.14 -39.13
N LEU A 459 -27.82 -22.16 -39.65
CA LEU A 459 -27.55 -20.87 -39.00
C LEU A 459 -28.74 -19.94 -39.23
N THR A 460 -29.30 -19.40 -38.16
CA THR A 460 -30.37 -18.40 -38.18
C THR A 460 -29.78 -16.98 -38.21
N ARG A 461 -30.63 -15.99 -38.42
CA ARG A 461 -30.21 -14.58 -38.32
C ARG A 461 -29.76 -14.19 -36.90
N GLU A 462 -30.28 -14.85 -35.86
CA GLU A 462 -29.91 -14.62 -34.46
C GLU A 462 -28.55 -15.22 -34.09
N ASP A 463 -28.14 -16.31 -34.74
CA ASP A 463 -26.78 -16.83 -34.61
C ASP A 463 -25.76 -15.80 -35.13
N ILE A 464 -26.04 -15.24 -36.30
CA ILE A 464 -25.13 -14.34 -37.02
C ILE A 464 -25.12 -12.95 -36.36
N LEU A 465 -26.29 -12.34 -36.14
CA LEU A 465 -26.39 -11.00 -35.56
C LEU A 465 -26.23 -10.98 -34.03
N GLY A 466 -26.60 -12.07 -33.34
CA GLY A 466 -26.75 -12.12 -31.90
C GLY A 466 -28.21 -12.06 -31.46
N SER A 467 -28.47 -12.40 -30.20
CA SER A 467 -29.80 -12.26 -29.56
C SER A 467 -30.23 -10.80 -29.50
N GLN A 468 -31.52 -10.54 -29.71
CA GLN A 468 -32.05 -9.19 -29.54
C GLN A 468 -32.06 -8.75 -28.06
N PRO A 469 -31.80 -7.46 -27.75
CA PRO A 469 -31.74 -6.96 -26.38
C PRO A 469 -32.97 -7.18 -25.47
N PRO A 470 -34.23 -7.31 -25.97
CA PRO A 470 -35.33 -7.74 -25.11
C PRO A 470 -35.08 -9.11 -24.46
N ALA A 471 -34.63 -10.10 -25.24
CA ALA A 471 -34.30 -11.43 -24.71
C ALA A 471 -33.07 -11.43 -23.78
N PHE A 472 -32.21 -10.40 -23.86
CA PHE A 472 -31.11 -10.21 -22.92
C PHE A 472 -31.62 -9.80 -21.53
N ARG A 473 -32.63 -8.93 -21.42
CA ARG A 473 -33.20 -8.51 -20.13
C ARG A 473 -33.79 -9.72 -19.37
N ASP A 474 -34.55 -10.57 -20.05
CA ASP A 474 -35.21 -11.74 -19.44
C ASP A 474 -34.23 -12.91 -19.18
N GLY A 475 -33.22 -13.08 -20.04
CA GLY A 475 -32.26 -14.20 -19.95
C GLY A 475 -31.05 -13.95 -19.04
N ASN A 476 -30.67 -12.69 -18.75
CA ASN A 476 -29.41 -12.39 -18.06
C ASN A 476 -29.57 -12.34 -16.52
N THR A 477 -29.00 -13.33 -15.85
CA THR A 477 -28.98 -13.45 -14.38
C THR A 477 -28.27 -12.30 -13.66
N SER A 478 -27.26 -11.67 -14.28
CA SER A 478 -26.54 -10.53 -13.69
C SER A 478 -27.32 -9.23 -13.83
N TYR A 479 -28.05 -9.04 -14.92
CA TYR A 479 -29.02 -7.94 -15.09
C TYR A 479 -30.17 -8.07 -14.08
N ALA A 480 -30.77 -9.25 -13.96
CA ALA A 480 -31.81 -9.53 -12.96
C ALA A 480 -31.31 -9.40 -11.51
N GLN A 481 -30.03 -9.62 -11.24
CA GLN A 481 -29.40 -9.35 -9.94
C GLN A 481 -29.20 -7.84 -9.70
N LEU A 482 -28.74 -7.09 -10.71
CA LEU A 482 -28.56 -5.63 -10.62
C LEU A 482 -29.88 -4.90 -10.34
N GLN A 483 -30.96 -5.27 -11.03
CA GLN A 483 -32.28 -4.65 -10.84
C GLN A 483 -32.85 -4.88 -9.43
N ARG A 484 -32.45 -5.97 -8.74
CA ARG A 484 -32.88 -6.30 -7.36
C ARG A 484 -32.13 -5.54 -6.26
N LEU A 485 -31.05 -4.82 -6.59
CA LEU A 485 -30.35 -3.99 -5.61
C LEU A 485 -31.11 -2.68 -5.37
N SER A 486 -31.19 -2.24 -4.13
CA SER A 486 -31.75 -0.93 -3.75
C SER A 486 -30.87 0.22 -4.29
N GLY A 487 -31.49 1.38 -4.55
CA GLY A 487 -30.81 2.55 -5.13
C GLY A 487 -30.24 2.29 -6.53
N LEU A 488 -29.03 2.80 -6.76
CA LEU A 488 -28.21 2.62 -7.97
C LEU A 488 -28.85 3.09 -9.29
N PHE A 489 -29.68 4.14 -9.26
CA PHE A 489 -30.41 4.64 -10.43
C PHE A 489 -29.49 4.89 -11.64
N ARG A 490 -28.40 5.65 -11.46
CA ARG A 490 -27.43 5.96 -12.54
C ARG A 490 -26.77 4.72 -13.17
N VAL A 491 -26.52 3.67 -12.37
CA VAL A 491 -25.94 2.41 -12.88
C VAL A 491 -26.96 1.64 -13.72
N LYS A 492 -28.23 1.67 -13.31
CA LYS A 492 -29.33 1.04 -14.05
C LYS A 492 -29.62 1.79 -15.36
N GLU A 493 -29.61 3.12 -15.30
CA GLU A 493 -29.73 4.04 -16.44
C GLU A 493 -28.64 3.77 -17.50
N GLU A 494 -27.35 3.81 -17.12
CA GLU A 494 -26.21 3.47 -18.01
C GLU A 494 -26.32 2.05 -18.61
N VAL A 495 -26.83 1.08 -17.85
CA VAL A 495 -27.06 -0.28 -18.35
C VAL A 495 -28.19 -0.34 -19.39
N GLU A 496 -29.27 0.41 -19.23
CA GLU A 496 -30.31 0.50 -20.26
C GLU A 496 -29.81 1.27 -21.50
N GLU A 497 -29.01 2.33 -21.34
CA GLU A 497 -28.35 3.02 -22.45
C GLU A 497 -27.45 2.06 -23.26
N LEU A 498 -26.69 1.17 -22.60
CA LEU A 498 -25.91 0.15 -23.30
C LEU A 498 -26.78 -0.91 -24.00
N ILE A 499 -27.94 -1.26 -23.43
CA ILE A 499 -28.91 -2.19 -24.04
C ILE A 499 -29.52 -1.57 -25.31
N ASP A 500 -29.92 -0.29 -25.26
CA ASP A 500 -30.50 0.42 -26.41
C ASP A 500 -29.43 0.88 -27.43
N LEU A 501 -28.17 1.10 -27.04
CA LEU A 501 -27.03 1.23 -27.97
C LEU A 501 -26.81 -0.06 -28.76
N VAL A 502 -26.78 -1.22 -28.09
CA VAL A 502 -26.64 -2.53 -28.77
C VAL A 502 -27.82 -2.81 -29.69
N LYS A 503 -29.04 -2.41 -29.30
CA LYS A 503 -30.25 -2.49 -30.14
C LYS A 503 -30.12 -1.64 -31.40
N THR A 504 -29.77 -0.37 -31.24
CA THR A 504 -29.62 0.58 -32.34
C THR A 504 -28.52 0.12 -33.29
N ASN A 505 -27.40 -0.38 -32.75
CA ASN A 505 -26.31 -0.97 -33.54
C ASN A 505 -26.73 -2.23 -34.31
N GLN A 506 -27.54 -3.12 -33.74
CA GLN A 506 -28.09 -4.26 -34.49
C GLN A 506 -28.96 -3.80 -35.67
N ASP A 507 -29.76 -2.74 -35.50
CA ASP A 507 -30.64 -2.21 -36.55
C ASP A 507 -29.92 -1.34 -37.59
N LEU A 508 -28.84 -0.64 -37.23
CA LEU A 508 -27.90 0.00 -38.17
C LEU A 508 -27.16 -1.06 -38.99
N GLU A 509 -26.59 -2.08 -38.33
CA GLU A 509 -25.90 -3.20 -38.99
C GLU A 509 -26.83 -3.91 -39.99
N ARG A 510 -28.10 -4.16 -39.63
CA ARG A 510 -29.11 -4.76 -40.53
C ARG A 510 -29.36 -3.96 -41.82
N ARG A 511 -29.09 -2.65 -41.82
CA ARG A 511 -29.20 -1.76 -42.98
C ARG A 511 -27.89 -1.63 -43.75
N GLY A 512 -26.79 -2.18 -43.23
CA GLY A 512 -25.43 -1.99 -43.76
C GLY A 512 -24.76 -0.69 -43.29
N GLU A 513 -25.34 0.00 -42.31
CA GLU A 513 -24.79 1.24 -41.74
C GLU A 513 -23.68 0.91 -40.71
N LYS A 514 -22.76 1.85 -40.47
CA LYS A 514 -21.73 1.70 -39.43
C LYS A 514 -22.40 1.83 -38.04
N PRO A 515 -22.17 0.90 -37.10
CA PRO A 515 -22.68 1.04 -35.74
C PRO A 515 -21.95 2.18 -35.00
N GLU A 516 -22.68 2.83 -34.11
CA GLU A 516 -22.16 3.80 -33.16
C GLU A 516 -21.29 3.10 -32.11
N ARG A 517 -20.25 3.78 -31.62
CA ARG A 517 -19.34 3.23 -30.60
C ARG A 517 -19.23 4.20 -29.43
N ARG A 518 -19.29 3.65 -28.22
CA ARG A 518 -19.18 4.38 -26.95
C ARG A 518 -17.90 3.93 -26.24
N TYR A 519 -17.26 4.85 -25.51
CA TYR A 519 -16.17 4.50 -24.61
C TYR A 519 -16.66 3.52 -23.54
N LEU A 520 -16.02 2.36 -23.42
CA LEU A 520 -16.43 1.31 -22.48
C LEU A 520 -15.76 1.44 -21.09
N ASN A 521 -14.70 2.23 -20.98
CA ASN A 521 -13.98 2.43 -19.72
C ASN A 521 -14.82 3.24 -18.73
N ARG A 522 -14.83 2.83 -17.45
CA ARG A 522 -15.67 3.45 -16.41
C ARG A 522 -14.95 3.59 -15.08
N LEU A 523 -15.27 4.65 -14.35
CA LEU A 523 -14.88 4.85 -12.96
C LEU A 523 -16.08 4.52 -12.05
N PHE A 524 -15.84 3.75 -10.98
CA PHE A 524 -16.84 3.36 -9.98
C PHE A 524 -16.42 3.95 -8.64
N LEU A 525 -16.96 5.14 -8.32
CA LEU A 525 -16.45 6.02 -7.26
C LEU A 525 -17.42 6.12 -6.08
N GLY A 526 -16.94 6.14 -4.84
CA GLY A 526 -17.78 6.45 -3.67
C GLY A 526 -17.28 5.82 -2.35
N PRO A 527 -18.03 5.97 -1.24
CA PRO A 527 -17.63 5.49 0.09
C PRO A 527 -17.40 3.96 0.20
N PRO A 528 -16.80 3.46 1.29
CA PRO A 528 -16.73 2.02 1.56
C PRO A 528 -18.13 1.44 1.81
N GLY A 529 -18.34 0.19 1.41
CA GLY A 529 -19.58 -0.54 1.66
C GLY A 529 -20.81 -0.12 0.84
N THR A 530 -20.67 0.76 -0.17
CA THR A 530 -21.76 1.11 -1.11
C THR A 530 -21.93 0.10 -2.26
N GLY A 531 -21.38 -1.11 -2.12
CA GLY A 531 -21.56 -2.20 -3.08
C GLY A 531 -20.71 -2.14 -4.37
N LYS A 532 -19.92 -1.09 -4.57
CA LYS A 532 -19.16 -0.80 -5.81
C LYS A 532 -18.55 -2.04 -6.51
N THR A 533 -17.73 -2.82 -5.81
CA THR A 533 -17.09 -4.05 -6.31
C THR A 533 -18.08 -5.10 -6.81
N THR A 534 -19.20 -5.28 -6.09
CA THR A 534 -20.26 -6.24 -6.46
C THR A 534 -20.97 -5.76 -7.71
N VAL A 535 -21.27 -4.46 -7.78
CA VAL A 535 -21.96 -3.83 -8.90
C VAL A 535 -21.06 -3.78 -10.15
N ALA A 536 -19.76 -3.52 -10.01
CA ALA A 536 -18.77 -3.64 -11.08
C ALA A 536 -18.71 -5.07 -11.64
N LYS A 537 -18.76 -6.10 -10.77
CA LYS A 537 -18.80 -7.51 -11.17
C LYS A 537 -20.10 -7.89 -11.89
N LEU A 538 -21.23 -7.26 -11.58
CA LEU A 538 -22.49 -7.42 -12.32
C LEU A 538 -22.45 -6.67 -13.67
N TYR A 539 -22.05 -5.40 -13.65
CA TYR A 539 -21.92 -4.54 -14.83
C TYR A 539 -20.97 -5.12 -15.87
N GLY A 540 -19.79 -5.60 -15.45
CA GLY A 540 -18.84 -6.26 -16.36
C GLY A 540 -19.41 -7.51 -17.01
N ARG A 541 -20.21 -8.31 -16.29
CA ARG A 541 -20.93 -9.47 -16.87
C ARG A 541 -22.05 -9.05 -17.81
N ILE A 542 -22.66 -7.88 -17.60
CA ILE A 542 -23.66 -7.30 -18.49
C ILE A 542 -22.98 -6.84 -19.80
N VAL A 543 -21.91 -6.04 -19.72
CA VAL A 543 -21.10 -5.58 -20.87
C VAL A 543 -20.57 -6.77 -21.69
N ALA A 544 -20.01 -7.77 -21.02
CA ALA A 544 -19.54 -9.00 -21.64
C ALA A 544 -20.68 -9.82 -22.28
N GLY A 545 -21.82 -9.96 -21.59
CA GLY A 545 -22.99 -10.69 -22.09
C GLY A 545 -23.64 -10.03 -23.31
N LEU A 546 -23.74 -8.69 -23.31
CA LEU A 546 -24.16 -7.90 -24.47
C LEU A 546 -23.23 -8.13 -25.67
N GLY A 547 -21.94 -8.35 -25.40
CA GLY A 547 -20.93 -8.60 -26.42
C GLY A 547 -20.23 -7.36 -26.91
N LEU A 548 -20.10 -6.35 -26.05
CA LEU A 548 -19.34 -5.14 -26.30
C LEU A 548 -17.81 -5.38 -26.27
N VAL A 549 -17.38 -6.58 -25.84
CA VAL A 549 -16.00 -7.09 -25.92
C VAL A 549 -15.97 -8.51 -26.48
N SER A 550 -14.97 -8.84 -27.29
CA SER A 550 -14.99 -10.01 -28.19
C SER A 550 -15.05 -11.37 -27.48
N ARG A 551 -14.28 -11.57 -26.40
CA ARG A 551 -14.17 -12.84 -25.67
C ARG A 551 -15.23 -13.02 -24.57
N ARG A 552 -16.04 -11.99 -24.31
CA ARG A 552 -17.19 -12.03 -23.38
C ARG A 552 -16.87 -12.57 -21.97
N ASP A 553 -15.68 -12.28 -21.47
CA ASP A 553 -15.19 -12.73 -20.16
C ASP A 553 -14.82 -11.53 -19.26
N VAL A 554 -14.74 -11.76 -17.94
CA VAL A 554 -14.57 -10.72 -16.91
C VAL A 554 -13.41 -11.07 -15.98
N GLY A 555 -12.28 -10.38 -16.14
CA GLY A 555 -11.15 -10.42 -15.22
C GLY A 555 -11.38 -9.54 -13.99
N PHE A 556 -10.79 -9.93 -12.87
CA PHE A 556 -10.73 -9.15 -11.62
C PHE A 556 -9.31 -9.18 -11.07
N ALA A 557 -8.81 -8.04 -10.60
CA ALA A 557 -7.53 -7.90 -9.90
C ALA A 557 -7.63 -6.79 -8.86
N GLN A 558 -6.83 -6.86 -7.79
CA GLN A 558 -6.62 -5.75 -6.86
C GLN A 558 -5.24 -5.12 -7.11
N ILE A 559 -5.09 -3.82 -6.87
CA ILE A 559 -3.82 -3.12 -7.08
C ILE A 559 -2.72 -3.60 -6.12
N SER A 560 -3.10 -4.11 -4.95
CA SER A 560 -2.23 -4.87 -4.03
C SER A 560 -1.45 -6.00 -4.70
N ASP A 561 -2.06 -6.65 -5.69
CA ASP A 561 -1.54 -7.87 -6.32
C ASP A 561 -0.51 -7.53 -7.42
N LEU A 562 -0.54 -6.29 -7.89
CA LEU A 562 0.31 -5.76 -8.96
C LEU A 562 1.58 -5.11 -8.39
N ILE A 563 1.43 -4.28 -7.34
CA ILE A 563 2.54 -3.57 -6.68
C ILE A 563 3.55 -4.58 -6.12
N HIS A 564 4.82 -4.42 -6.49
CA HIS A 564 5.93 -5.22 -5.99
C HIS A 564 7.12 -4.32 -5.64
N ASN A 565 7.85 -4.67 -4.57
CA ASN A 565 9.03 -3.94 -4.07
C ASN A 565 10.29 -4.11 -4.97
N HIS A 566 10.10 -4.29 -6.28
CA HIS A 566 11.16 -4.50 -7.27
C HIS A 566 10.86 -3.64 -8.50
N VAL A 567 11.73 -2.65 -8.76
CA VAL A 567 11.68 -1.72 -9.89
C VAL A 567 11.39 -2.45 -11.21
N GLY A 568 10.43 -1.94 -12.00
CA GLY A 568 9.99 -2.50 -13.28
C GLY A 568 9.12 -3.77 -13.20
N LYS A 569 9.10 -4.52 -12.09
CA LYS A 569 8.22 -5.70 -11.98
C LYS A 569 6.74 -5.30 -11.92
N THR A 570 6.44 -4.20 -11.24
CA THR A 570 5.09 -3.62 -11.17
C THR A 570 4.56 -3.23 -12.55
N GLU A 571 5.40 -2.62 -13.40
CA GLU A 571 5.07 -2.31 -14.80
C GLU A 571 4.83 -3.58 -15.62
N GLN A 572 5.73 -4.56 -15.55
CA GLN A 572 5.58 -5.84 -16.27
C GLN A 572 4.26 -6.55 -15.89
N ASN A 573 3.98 -6.69 -14.58
CA ASN A 573 2.74 -7.31 -14.10
C ASN A 573 1.49 -6.57 -14.63
N THR A 574 1.54 -5.23 -14.64
CA THR A 574 0.43 -4.38 -15.10
C THR A 574 0.23 -4.52 -16.61
N ALA A 575 1.32 -4.51 -17.40
CA ALA A 575 1.27 -4.73 -18.84
C ALA A 575 0.73 -6.13 -19.18
N GLU A 576 1.21 -7.18 -18.52
CA GLU A 576 0.72 -8.54 -18.71
C GLU A 576 -0.77 -8.69 -18.33
N LEU A 577 -1.23 -8.05 -17.25
CA LEU A 577 -2.65 -8.05 -16.90
C LEU A 577 -3.51 -7.39 -17.99
N LEU A 578 -3.08 -6.23 -18.49
CA LEU A 578 -3.80 -5.49 -19.53
C LEU A 578 -3.82 -6.23 -20.87
N GLU A 579 -2.75 -6.92 -21.25
CA GLU A 579 -2.70 -7.78 -22.43
C GLU A 579 -3.60 -9.03 -22.29
N ARG A 580 -3.61 -9.67 -21.11
CA ARG A 580 -4.54 -10.78 -20.80
C ARG A 580 -6.01 -10.33 -20.80
N ALA A 581 -6.27 -9.04 -20.55
CA ALA A 581 -7.59 -8.42 -20.60
C ALA A 581 -8.06 -8.03 -22.01
N GLN A 582 -7.25 -8.20 -23.07
CA GLN A 582 -7.73 -7.94 -24.44
C GLN A 582 -8.91 -8.86 -24.78
N GLY A 583 -9.98 -8.30 -25.34
CA GLY A 583 -11.26 -8.96 -25.59
C GLY A 583 -12.15 -9.15 -24.36
N LYS A 584 -11.79 -8.59 -23.21
CA LYS A 584 -12.46 -8.83 -21.92
C LYS A 584 -12.86 -7.52 -21.23
N VAL A 585 -13.70 -7.66 -20.21
CA VAL A 585 -13.82 -6.65 -19.16
C VAL A 585 -12.75 -6.93 -18.10
N LEU A 586 -12.04 -5.90 -17.64
CA LEU A 586 -11.12 -5.96 -16.51
C LEU A 586 -11.59 -5.02 -15.41
N ILE A 587 -11.88 -5.59 -14.25
CA ILE A 587 -12.20 -4.84 -13.03
C ILE A 587 -10.92 -4.74 -12.21
N ILE A 588 -10.45 -3.53 -11.96
CA ILE A 588 -9.33 -3.23 -11.08
C ILE A 588 -9.91 -2.59 -9.82
N ASP A 589 -9.84 -3.31 -8.70
CA ASP A 589 -10.30 -2.79 -7.41
C ASP A 589 -9.20 -2.00 -6.68
N ASP A 590 -9.64 -1.21 -5.70
CA ASP A 590 -8.80 -0.35 -4.88
C ASP A 590 -7.96 0.67 -5.67
N ALA A 591 -8.52 1.23 -6.74
CA ALA A 591 -7.94 2.28 -7.59
C ALA A 591 -7.43 3.51 -6.82
N HIS A 592 -7.99 3.77 -5.64
CA HIS A 592 -7.54 4.82 -4.71
C HIS A 592 -6.09 4.62 -4.22
N ILE A 593 -5.55 3.40 -4.24
CA ILE A 593 -4.15 3.09 -3.86
C ILE A 593 -3.15 3.80 -4.78
N LEU A 594 -3.53 4.09 -6.04
CA LEU A 594 -2.68 4.84 -6.98
C LEU A 594 -2.47 6.30 -6.56
N GLY A 595 -3.41 6.89 -5.79
CA GLY A 595 -3.36 8.31 -5.39
C GLY A 595 -2.48 8.59 -4.18
N LEU A 596 -2.11 7.54 -3.43
CA LEU A 596 -1.27 7.62 -2.23
C LEU A 596 0.21 7.80 -2.62
N ARG A 597 0.59 8.99 -3.08
CA ARG A 597 1.99 9.40 -3.25
C ARG A 597 2.58 9.77 -1.89
N ASP A 598 3.53 8.97 -1.40
CA ASP A 598 4.37 9.34 -0.28
C ASP A 598 5.47 10.31 -0.76
N PRO A 599 5.73 11.45 -0.11
CA PRO A 599 6.77 12.40 -0.55
C PRO A 599 8.20 11.81 -0.58
N ASP A 600 8.45 10.77 0.23
CA ASP A 600 9.73 10.08 0.35
C ASP A 600 9.83 8.78 -0.51
N ASP A 601 8.79 8.42 -1.28
CA ASP A 601 8.78 7.18 -2.10
C ASP A 601 9.58 7.37 -3.40
N LYS A 602 10.88 7.06 -3.32
CA LYS A 602 11.90 7.38 -4.34
C LYS A 602 11.72 6.71 -5.70
N ASP A 603 10.93 5.64 -5.80
CA ASP A 603 10.78 4.86 -7.04
C ASP A 603 9.47 5.15 -7.80
N ASP A 604 8.52 5.92 -7.23
CA ASP A 604 7.17 6.22 -7.79
C ASP A 604 6.52 5.03 -8.53
N LEU A 605 6.43 3.89 -7.85
CA LEU A 605 5.88 2.64 -8.40
C LEU A 605 4.39 2.80 -8.82
N ARG A 606 3.70 3.82 -8.31
CA ARG A 606 2.29 4.12 -8.59
C ARG A 606 2.15 4.96 -9.86
N GLY A 607 3.00 5.98 -10.05
CA GLY A 607 3.16 6.69 -11.31
C GLY A 607 3.55 5.77 -12.46
N GLN A 608 4.45 4.80 -12.21
CA GLN A 608 4.79 3.72 -13.16
C GLN A 608 3.57 2.88 -13.58
N MET A 609 2.69 2.51 -12.64
CA MET A 609 1.42 1.82 -12.98
C MET A 609 0.50 2.67 -13.84
N VAL A 610 0.33 3.96 -13.50
CA VAL A 610 -0.52 4.87 -14.28
C VAL A 610 0.08 5.06 -15.68
N GLY A 611 1.39 5.25 -15.83
CA GLY A 611 2.08 5.30 -17.13
C GLY A 611 1.94 4.02 -17.94
N THR A 612 1.91 2.85 -17.29
CA THR A 612 1.63 1.56 -17.95
C THR A 612 0.18 1.49 -18.45
N ILE A 613 -0.80 2.01 -17.71
CA ILE A 613 -2.20 2.10 -18.15
C ILE A 613 -2.36 3.13 -19.28
N VAL A 614 -1.70 4.29 -19.17
CA VAL A 614 -1.71 5.40 -20.16
C VAL A 614 -0.86 5.11 -21.41
N SER A 615 -0.05 4.05 -21.40
CA SER A 615 0.47 3.45 -22.64
C SER A 615 -0.50 2.40 -23.20
N LYS A 616 -0.88 1.39 -22.42
CA LYS A 616 -1.58 0.18 -22.92
C LYS A 616 -3.10 0.31 -23.19
N VAL A 617 -3.85 1.17 -22.48
CA VAL A 617 -5.33 1.26 -22.55
C VAL A 617 -5.75 2.46 -23.39
N SER A 618 -5.78 2.32 -24.72
CA SER A 618 -5.90 3.43 -25.69
C SER A 618 -6.92 4.52 -25.35
N GLY A 619 -8.07 4.16 -24.79
CA GLY A 619 -9.18 5.08 -24.56
C GLY A 619 -9.81 5.53 -25.87
N SER A 620 -10.02 4.59 -26.80
CA SER A 620 -10.72 4.81 -28.08
C SER A 620 -12.05 4.06 -28.10
N PRO A 621 -13.06 4.51 -28.88
CA PRO A 621 -14.31 3.75 -29.08
C PRO A 621 -14.09 2.44 -29.87
N ASP A 622 -12.90 2.25 -30.44
CA ASP A 622 -12.47 1.07 -31.17
C ASP A 622 -11.79 0.01 -30.30
N GLU A 623 -11.55 0.30 -29.01
CA GLU A 623 -10.82 -0.61 -28.13
C GLU A 623 -11.64 -1.86 -27.73
N ASP A 624 -11.20 -3.04 -28.17
CA ASP A 624 -11.74 -4.35 -27.76
C ASP A 624 -11.32 -4.73 -26.32
N ARG A 625 -11.61 -3.86 -25.36
CA ARG A 625 -11.39 -4.04 -23.92
C ARG A 625 -12.20 -3.00 -23.15
N CYS A 626 -12.73 -3.39 -22.00
CA CYS A 626 -13.41 -2.50 -21.06
C CYS A 626 -12.66 -2.52 -19.73
N VAL A 627 -12.09 -1.40 -19.30
CA VAL A 627 -11.42 -1.29 -18.00
C VAL A 627 -12.33 -0.53 -17.02
N ILE A 628 -12.57 -1.13 -15.86
CA ILE A 628 -13.39 -0.58 -14.78
C ILE A 628 -12.49 -0.37 -13.57
N LEU A 629 -12.31 0.87 -13.14
CA LEU A 629 -11.54 1.22 -11.95
C LEU A 629 -12.49 1.50 -10.78
N VAL A 630 -12.30 0.84 -9.64
CA VAL A 630 -13.17 0.98 -8.45
C VAL A 630 -12.41 1.67 -7.32
N GLY A 631 -12.95 2.74 -6.72
CA GLY A 631 -12.22 3.48 -5.68
C GLY A 631 -13.03 4.49 -4.86
N TYR A 632 -12.35 5.19 -3.96
CA TYR A 632 -12.88 6.39 -3.30
C TYR A 632 -12.78 7.59 -4.27
N LYS A 633 -13.77 8.48 -4.23
CA LYS A 633 -13.90 9.54 -5.24
C LYS A 633 -12.72 10.50 -5.16
N GLU A 634 -12.43 10.99 -3.97
CA GLU A 634 -11.44 12.01 -3.65
C GLU A 634 -10.03 11.55 -4.08
N ALA A 635 -9.64 10.35 -3.68
CA ALA A 635 -8.34 9.78 -3.99
C ALA A 635 -8.16 9.42 -5.49
N VAL A 636 -9.21 9.01 -6.19
CA VAL A 636 -9.13 8.77 -7.65
C VAL A 636 -9.13 10.09 -8.43
N GLU A 637 -9.85 11.11 -7.96
CA GLU A 637 -9.70 12.47 -8.48
C GLU A 637 -8.27 13.00 -8.25
N ASP A 638 -7.62 12.70 -7.13
CA ASP A 638 -6.22 13.09 -6.89
C ASP A 638 -5.25 12.37 -7.83
N VAL A 639 -5.48 11.09 -8.17
CA VAL A 639 -4.75 10.43 -9.28
C VAL A 639 -4.94 11.22 -10.57
N LEU A 640 -6.18 11.55 -10.93
CA LEU A 640 -6.51 12.23 -12.18
C LEU A 640 -5.99 13.68 -12.24
N ARG A 641 -5.85 14.35 -11.09
CA ARG A 641 -5.22 15.67 -10.94
C ARG A 641 -3.68 15.60 -11.00
N ALA A 642 -3.07 14.52 -10.50
CA ALA A 642 -1.61 14.39 -10.38
C ALA A 642 -0.94 13.62 -11.54
N SER A 643 -1.72 13.06 -12.47
CA SER A 643 -1.25 12.26 -13.60
C SER A 643 -1.19 13.04 -14.92
N ASP A 644 -0.59 12.43 -15.95
CA ASP A 644 -0.67 12.90 -17.32
C ASP A 644 -2.16 13.04 -17.77
N PRO A 645 -2.56 14.13 -18.46
CA PRO A 645 -3.89 14.31 -19.04
C PRO A 645 -4.42 13.12 -19.89
N GLY A 646 -3.52 12.28 -20.40
CA GLY A 646 -3.84 11.01 -21.05
C GLY A 646 -4.66 10.05 -20.16
N PHE A 647 -4.48 10.05 -18.84
CA PHE A 647 -5.30 9.24 -17.92
C PHE A 647 -6.74 9.73 -17.86
N GLN A 648 -6.96 11.04 -17.74
CA GLN A 648 -8.30 11.65 -17.74
C GLN A 648 -9.05 11.46 -19.06
N ARG A 649 -8.33 11.44 -20.20
CA ARG A 649 -8.92 11.11 -21.52
C ARG A 649 -9.36 9.64 -21.62
N ARG A 650 -8.69 8.73 -20.91
CA ARG A 650 -8.96 7.28 -20.93
C ARG A 650 -10.03 6.87 -19.89
N PHE A 651 -10.19 7.68 -18.85
CA PHE A 651 -11.17 7.54 -17.77
C PHE A 651 -11.79 8.91 -17.42
N PRO A 652 -12.78 9.41 -18.18
CA PRO A 652 -13.41 10.69 -17.88
C PRO A 652 -14.16 10.66 -16.54
N ILE A 653 -14.01 11.73 -15.75
CA ILE A 653 -14.73 11.90 -14.47
C ILE A 653 -16.24 12.12 -14.71
N GLU A 654 -16.60 12.70 -15.86
CA GLU A 654 -17.99 12.95 -16.27
C GLU A 654 -18.76 11.64 -16.54
N ASP A 655 -18.06 10.60 -17.03
CA ASP A 655 -18.57 9.23 -17.24
C ASP A 655 -18.47 8.35 -15.96
N ALA A 656 -18.16 8.93 -14.79
CA ALA A 656 -18.00 8.18 -13.55
C ALA A 656 -19.35 7.80 -12.92
N LEU A 657 -19.53 6.51 -12.67
CA LEU A 657 -20.65 6.01 -11.88
C LEU A 657 -20.35 6.24 -10.39
N VAL A 658 -20.94 7.30 -9.85
CA VAL A 658 -20.84 7.67 -8.42
C VAL A 658 -21.85 6.87 -7.60
N PHE A 659 -21.38 6.31 -6.50
CA PHE A 659 -22.11 5.51 -5.53
C PHE A 659 -22.24 6.29 -4.22
N ASP A 660 -23.38 6.96 -4.04
CA ASP A 660 -23.67 7.70 -2.81
C ASP A 660 -23.79 6.77 -1.57
N GLY A 661 -23.64 7.35 -0.38
CA GLY A 661 -23.88 6.63 0.87
C GLY A 661 -25.38 6.39 1.08
N TYR A 662 -25.76 5.14 1.38
CA TYR A 662 -27.17 4.73 1.47
C TYR A 662 -27.97 5.56 2.50
N SER A 663 -29.24 5.78 2.20
CA SER A 663 -30.23 6.30 3.15
C SER A 663 -30.50 5.31 4.29
N GLU A 664 -31.12 5.77 5.38
CA GLU A 664 -31.47 4.88 6.51
C GLU A 664 -32.48 3.80 6.11
N ASP A 665 -33.38 4.11 5.18
CA ASP A 665 -34.38 3.16 4.70
C ASP A 665 -33.76 2.14 3.72
N GLU A 666 -32.83 2.55 2.85
CA GLU A 666 -32.05 1.59 2.05
C GLU A 666 -31.14 0.70 2.90
N LEU A 667 -30.53 1.22 3.97
CA LEU A 667 -29.75 0.42 4.92
C LEU A 667 -30.63 -0.57 5.68
N LEU A 668 -31.86 -0.19 6.03
CA LEU A 668 -32.85 -1.08 6.64
C LEU A 668 -33.30 -2.17 5.65
N ASP A 669 -33.57 -1.83 4.39
CA ASP A 669 -33.91 -2.79 3.32
C ASP A 669 -32.76 -3.77 3.05
N ILE A 670 -31.51 -3.31 3.03
CA ILE A 670 -30.32 -4.16 2.91
C ILE A 670 -30.23 -5.12 4.09
N MET A 671 -30.45 -4.63 5.33
CA MET A 671 -30.46 -5.47 6.52
C MET A 671 -31.63 -6.47 6.53
N GLU A 672 -32.84 -6.10 6.10
CA GLU A 672 -33.97 -7.03 5.98
C GLU A 672 -33.75 -8.08 4.89
N SER A 673 -33.25 -7.68 3.72
CA SER A 673 -32.83 -8.58 2.63
C SER A 673 -31.79 -9.59 3.11
N ARG A 674 -30.94 -9.19 4.07
CA ARG A 674 -29.93 -10.06 4.68
C ARG A 674 -30.43 -10.85 5.89
N LEU A 675 -31.44 -10.39 6.62
CA LEU A 675 -32.12 -11.19 7.65
C LEU A 675 -32.88 -12.34 6.98
N ARG A 676 -33.68 -12.07 5.94
CA ARG A 676 -34.47 -13.09 5.23
C ARG A 676 -33.59 -14.18 4.58
N ARG A 677 -32.42 -13.80 4.04
CA ARG A 677 -31.43 -14.76 3.50
C ARG A 677 -30.87 -15.71 4.55
N ASP A 678 -30.73 -15.24 5.78
CA ASP A 678 -30.19 -16.02 6.90
C ASP A 678 -31.33 -16.70 7.72
N GLY A 679 -32.59 -16.62 7.26
CA GLY A 679 -33.75 -17.28 7.86
C GLY A 679 -34.52 -16.50 8.94
N PHE A 680 -34.26 -15.19 9.09
CA PHE A 680 -34.83 -14.35 10.16
C PHE A 680 -35.72 -13.22 9.62
N GLU A 681 -36.67 -12.76 10.43
CA GLU A 681 -37.48 -11.56 10.18
C GLU A 681 -37.40 -10.57 11.34
N ALA A 682 -37.44 -9.26 11.04
CA ALA A 682 -37.40 -8.20 12.04
C ALA A 682 -38.82 -7.76 12.45
N THR A 683 -39.13 -7.88 13.75
CA THR A 683 -40.34 -7.29 14.36
C THR A 683 -40.33 -5.76 14.23
N GLY A 684 -41.51 -5.12 14.30
CA GLY A 684 -41.61 -3.65 14.21
C GLY A 684 -40.72 -2.89 15.19
N ASN A 685 -40.65 -3.36 16.44
CA ASN A 685 -39.75 -2.81 17.46
C ASN A 685 -38.28 -3.03 17.11
N GLY A 686 -37.93 -4.20 16.55
CA GLY A 686 -36.59 -4.49 16.04
C GLY A 686 -36.17 -3.55 14.90
N ARG A 687 -37.05 -3.31 13.91
CA ARG A 687 -36.83 -2.36 12.80
C ARG A 687 -36.56 -0.95 13.33
N ASN A 688 -37.36 -0.47 14.28
CA ASN A 688 -37.19 0.85 14.89
C ASN A 688 -35.89 0.95 15.70
N ALA A 689 -35.51 -0.09 16.45
CA ALA A 689 -34.23 -0.14 17.15
C ALA A 689 -33.04 -0.11 16.17
N VAL A 690 -33.12 -0.88 15.08
CA VAL A 690 -32.13 -0.92 14.00
C VAL A 690 -31.99 0.45 13.32
N LYS A 691 -33.08 1.11 12.92
CA LYS A 691 -33.03 2.44 12.28
C LYS A 691 -32.36 3.48 13.19
N ASN A 692 -32.67 3.47 14.49
CA ASN A 692 -32.01 4.32 15.48
C ASN A 692 -30.50 4.05 15.63
N VAL A 693 -30.04 2.80 15.48
CA VAL A 693 -28.61 2.45 15.51
C VAL A 693 -27.94 2.85 14.19
N LEU A 694 -28.56 2.61 13.03
CA LEU A 694 -28.07 3.02 11.71
C LEU A 694 -27.86 4.55 11.65
N ALA A 695 -28.86 5.34 12.07
CA ALA A 695 -28.76 6.80 12.12
C ALA A 695 -27.56 7.28 12.97
N ARG A 696 -27.33 6.65 14.13
CA ARG A 696 -26.18 6.96 15.02
C ARG A 696 -24.81 6.54 14.43
N MET A 697 -24.78 5.58 13.51
CA MET A 697 -23.54 5.16 12.85
C MET A 697 -23.23 6.00 11.60
N ARG A 698 -24.25 6.43 10.84
CA ARG A 698 -24.09 7.34 9.69
C ARG A 698 -23.42 8.66 10.08
N GLY A 699 -23.59 9.12 11.33
CA GLY A 699 -22.92 10.29 11.88
C GLY A 699 -21.46 10.09 12.33
N ARG A 700 -20.85 8.92 12.10
CA ARG A 700 -19.44 8.65 12.46
C ARG A 700 -18.51 8.88 11.27
N PRO A 701 -17.26 9.34 11.50
CA PRO A 701 -16.23 9.27 10.47
C PRO A 701 -15.99 7.82 10.04
N ASN A 702 -15.67 7.61 8.76
CA ASN A 702 -15.37 6.32 8.14
C ASN A 702 -16.50 5.27 8.20
N PHE A 703 -17.76 5.69 8.25
CA PHE A 703 -18.92 4.77 8.23
C PHE A 703 -18.94 3.85 6.99
N GLY A 704 -18.92 2.54 7.23
CA GLY A 704 -18.80 1.47 6.24
C GLY A 704 -20.10 1.06 5.53
N ASN A 705 -21.14 1.90 5.54
CA ASN A 705 -22.43 1.65 4.88
C ASN A 705 -22.99 0.24 5.13
N ALA A 706 -23.12 -0.59 4.09
CA ALA A 706 -23.69 -1.93 4.23
C ALA A 706 -22.82 -2.89 5.07
N ALA A 707 -21.50 -2.68 5.15
CA ALA A 707 -20.60 -3.51 5.97
C ALA A 707 -20.84 -3.28 7.47
N ASP A 708 -20.98 -2.02 7.89
CA ASP A 708 -21.30 -1.66 9.28
C ASP A 708 -22.73 -2.09 9.64
N ALA A 709 -23.67 -2.01 8.70
CA ALA A 709 -25.03 -2.53 8.86
C ALA A 709 -25.05 -4.06 9.03
N GLU A 710 -24.30 -4.82 8.23
CA GLU A 710 -24.14 -6.27 8.41
C GLU A 710 -23.47 -6.61 9.75
N HIS A 711 -22.44 -5.87 10.17
CA HIS A 711 -21.79 -6.09 11.46
C HIS A 711 -22.73 -5.83 12.66
N THR A 712 -23.61 -4.83 12.55
CA THR A 712 -24.60 -4.46 13.57
C THR A 712 -25.61 -5.57 13.88
N LYS A 713 -25.85 -6.48 12.92
CA LYS A 713 -26.70 -7.66 13.06
C LYS A 713 -26.30 -8.53 14.26
N LEU A 714 -25.00 -8.67 14.53
CA LEU A 714 -24.48 -9.46 15.65
C LEU A 714 -24.72 -8.82 17.03
N ALA A 715 -24.80 -7.49 17.09
CA ALA A 715 -24.94 -6.74 18.35
C ALA A 715 -26.40 -6.63 18.82
N THR A 716 -27.34 -6.44 17.90
CA THR A 716 -28.76 -6.23 18.26
C THR A 716 -29.59 -7.53 18.33
N ALA A 717 -29.32 -8.52 17.48
CA ALA A 717 -30.08 -9.78 17.47
C ALA A 717 -29.97 -10.58 18.79
N LYS A 718 -28.89 -10.40 19.56
CA LYS A 718 -28.70 -11.06 20.86
C LYS A 718 -29.44 -10.39 22.03
N VAL A 719 -30.02 -9.20 21.84
CA VAL A 719 -30.58 -8.38 22.94
C VAL A 719 -32.09 -8.55 23.12
N SER A 720 -32.81 -9.06 22.10
CA SER A 720 -34.26 -9.29 22.16
C SER A 720 -34.66 -10.76 22.44
N GLY A 721 -33.71 -11.58 22.90
CA GLY A 721 -33.90 -13.01 23.18
C GLY A 721 -34.58 -13.34 24.52
N ALA A 722 -35.62 -12.59 24.91
CA ALA A 722 -36.42 -12.88 26.10
C ALA A 722 -37.79 -13.46 25.69
N PRO A 723 -38.11 -14.73 26.00
CA PRO A 723 -39.39 -15.31 25.63
C PRO A 723 -40.52 -14.76 26.51
N GLU A 724 -41.45 -14.00 25.92
CA GLU A 724 -42.68 -13.61 26.61
C GLU A 724 -43.52 -14.84 26.93
N GLY A 725 -43.74 -15.09 28.21
CA GLY A 725 -44.32 -16.34 28.71
C GLY A 725 -45.80 -16.51 28.35
N HIS A 726 -46.08 -17.14 27.21
CA HIS A 726 -47.42 -17.62 26.87
C HIS A 726 -47.89 -18.69 27.86
N ARG A 727 -48.69 -18.28 28.84
CA ARG A 727 -49.51 -19.21 29.65
C ARG A 727 -50.69 -19.71 28.83
N GLY A 728 -50.67 -20.96 28.38
CA GLY A 728 -51.87 -21.60 27.84
C GLY A 728 -51.61 -22.97 27.20
N GLY A 729 -52.48 -23.94 27.52
CA GLY A 729 -52.64 -25.16 26.74
C GLY A 729 -51.67 -26.31 27.04
N THR A 730 -51.89 -27.05 28.13
CA THR A 730 -51.45 -28.46 28.20
C THR A 730 -52.30 -29.30 27.25
N GLY A 731 -51.72 -29.77 26.13
CA GLY A 731 -52.38 -30.61 25.13
C GLY A 731 -51.38 -31.54 24.47
N ALA A 732 -51.76 -32.80 24.26
CA ALA A 732 -50.84 -33.88 23.89
C ALA A 732 -50.35 -33.85 22.44
N ALA A 733 -49.21 -34.51 22.21
CA ALA A 733 -48.71 -34.96 20.90
C ALA A 733 -49.57 -36.16 20.37
N PRO A 734 -49.32 -36.76 19.18
CA PRO A 734 -48.08 -36.81 18.39
C PRO A 734 -47.84 -35.62 17.45
#